data_AF-A0A7J6CAT9-F1
#
_entry.id   AF-A0A7J6CAT9-F1
#
_cell.length_a   1.000
_cell.length_b   1.000
_cell.length_c   1.000
_cell.angle_alpha   90.00
_cell.angle_beta   90.00
_cell.angle_gamma   90.00
#
_symmetry.space_group_name_H-M   'P 1'
#
loop_
_entity.id
_entity.type
_entity.pdbx_description
1 polymer ?
#
loop_
_entity_poly.entity_id
_entity_poly.type
_entity_poly.pdbx_seq_one_letter_code
_entity_poly.pdbx_strand_id
1 'polypeptide(L)'
;MYGFINTCLKSLVIDRFGEETWDKLRDAARVQDTFMTYEVYTDNITMQLVTEACKMLDLEQSVVLGQFGEYFFEFCKRSGYDHMLRTLGGNLFEFMENLDALHGYLSLSYKEMNAPSFRVEKNNDGTLLLHYYSDRQGLCHIVPGIIGAVAKDFFNSKIKMEIVNQIEEVERMGKKEHVVFLITQSPAFLDKDFPERSLQKKSLNHVEKNDWDTARNLVHPEKGKPLRAFEPVYPDNLCIDLKTFCNAFPFHIVFDEELQVRQAGVTIQRIVPGLQSRCGQLDQYFNIQHPQVTFNICSIRKFINSHFVLRTRRDRMPMALREKPMLELRGQMLWMPPLRCMLYLASPLLRSLQELEEHCMHLSDIAPHDATRDLILLNQQRLAEMELSNQLERKKEELHQLSKHLEEEKQKTENLLYAMLPKHVANQLKEGKRVEAGEFEECTVLFSDVVTFTNICSECEPIQIVSMLNSMYLKFDRLTTVHNVYKVETIGDAYMVVGGVPIPMSSHSERVANFALGMIIAAKEVTNPVTGGPIQIRVGLHSGPVLAGVVGEKMPRYCLFGDTVNTASRMESHGLPNKIHLSPSVYHALRNKGFQMEERGEIEVKGKGRMCTYFLQRNQKVTESEIMGLLVPNADSDRKMNHSARASQLLHYRPALEATQRLQKGDNFPMVPMKYGDSPTESKPPTRFTEPEHSIITGKPRDSESYGSLYSEDEPSELTKDGTPNKTENKKPSADKRSKHVHTRFCLLF
;
A
#
# COMPACT_ATOMS: atom_id res chain seq x y z
N MET A 1 -2.42 8.28 -17.53
CA MET A 1 -3.68 8.72 -16.92
C MET A 1 -3.52 8.83 -15.40
N TYR A 2 -4.48 9.45 -14.70
CA TYR A 2 -4.43 9.53 -13.23
C TYR A 2 -4.53 8.16 -12.55
N GLY A 3 -3.87 8.02 -11.40
CA GLY A 3 -3.90 6.81 -10.59
C GLY A 3 -5.30 6.31 -10.26
N PHE A 4 -6.26 7.21 -9.98
CA PHE A 4 -7.68 6.88 -9.81
C PHE A 4 -8.25 5.94 -10.91
N ILE A 5 -7.86 6.14 -12.17
CA ILE A 5 -8.29 5.33 -13.32
C ILE A 5 -7.62 3.94 -13.29
N ASN A 6 -6.33 3.88 -12.95
CA ASN A 6 -5.60 2.61 -12.81
C ASN A 6 -6.07 1.81 -11.57
N THR A 7 -6.38 2.47 -10.46
CA THR A 7 -6.97 1.87 -9.26
C THR A 7 -8.37 1.34 -9.54
N CYS A 8 -9.18 2.04 -10.33
CA CYS A 8 -10.45 1.51 -10.83
C CYS A 8 -10.25 0.25 -11.68
N LEU A 9 -9.21 0.18 -12.51
CA LEU A 9 -8.89 -0.99 -13.34
C LEU A 9 -8.44 -2.18 -12.48
N LYS A 10 -7.56 -1.95 -11.48
CA LYS A 10 -7.20 -2.94 -10.46
C LYS A 10 -8.43 -3.46 -9.72
N SER A 11 -9.29 -2.56 -9.25
CA SER A 11 -10.54 -2.88 -8.56
C SER A 11 -11.49 -3.72 -9.43
N LEU A 12 -11.64 -3.39 -10.72
CA LEU A 12 -12.42 -4.18 -11.68
C LEU A 12 -11.89 -5.61 -11.81
N VAL A 13 -10.57 -5.77 -11.97
CA VAL A 13 -9.95 -7.10 -12.13
C VAL A 13 -10.10 -7.94 -10.86
N ILE A 14 -9.93 -7.33 -9.69
CA ILE A 14 -10.10 -8.02 -8.40
C ILE A 14 -11.57 -8.40 -8.15
N ASP A 15 -12.52 -7.46 -8.30
CA ASP A 15 -13.97 -7.70 -8.10
C ASP A 15 -14.55 -8.75 -9.07
N ARG A 16 -13.95 -8.95 -10.25
CA ARG A 16 -14.42 -9.90 -11.27
C ARG A 16 -13.65 -11.22 -11.33
N PHE A 17 -12.33 -11.20 -11.11
CA PHE A 17 -11.43 -12.32 -11.39
C PHE A 17 -10.45 -12.65 -10.25
N GLY A 18 -10.49 -11.92 -9.12
CA GLY A 18 -9.67 -12.16 -7.94
C GLY A 18 -8.22 -11.68 -8.04
N GLU A 19 -7.56 -11.59 -6.88
CA GLU A 19 -6.20 -11.04 -6.73
C GLU A 19 -5.14 -11.80 -7.54
N GLU A 20 -5.23 -13.14 -7.61
CA GLU A 20 -4.32 -13.95 -8.45
C GLU A 20 -4.32 -13.55 -9.93
N THR A 21 -5.47 -13.08 -10.45
CA THR A 21 -5.59 -12.65 -11.85
C THR A 21 -4.99 -11.25 -12.02
N TRP A 22 -5.12 -10.39 -11.01
CA TRP A 22 -4.41 -9.11 -10.97
C TRP A 22 -2.89 -9.31 -10.89
N ASP A 23 -2.37 -10.20 -10.06
CA ASP A 23 -0.93 -10.52 -9.97
C ASP A 23 -0.37 -10.92 -11.35
N LYS A 24 -1.03 -11.88 -12.02
CA LYS A 24 -0.64 -12.37 -13.35
C LYS A 24 -0.67 -11.25 -14.40
N LEU A 25 -1.68 -10.37 -14.36
CA LEU A 25 -1.81 -9.23 -15.26
C LEU A 25 -0.72 -8.16 -15.02
N ARG A 26 -0.49 -7.79 -13.75
CA ARG A 26 0.53 -6.85 -13.32
C ARG A 26 1.92 -7.30 -13.75
N ASP A 27 2.25 -8.57 -13.53
CA ASP A 27 3.57 -9.13 -13.83
C ASP A 27 3.79 -9.24 -15.35
N ALA A 28 2.75 -9.57 -16.13
CA ALA A 28 2.79 -9.55 -17.59
C ALA A 28 2.98 -8.12 -18.15
N ALA A 29 2.22 -7.15 -17.65
CA ALA A 29 2.31 -5.74 -18.06
C ALA A 29 3.51 -4.99 -17.44
N ARG A 30 4.21 -5.59 -16.47
CA ARG A 30 5.36 -5.05 -15.72
C ARG A 30 5.06 -3.73 -14.99
N VAL A 31 3.91 -3.65 -14.32
CA VAL A 31 3.45 -2.44 -13.64
C VAL A 31 3.66 -2.54 -12.12
N GLN A 32 3.78 -1.40 -11.44
CA GLN A 32 3.72 -1.31 -9.97
C GLN A 32 2.37 -1.81 -9.43
N ASP A 33 2.35 -2.32 -8.19
CA ASP A 33 1.11 -2.87 -7.61
C ASP A 33 0.17 -1.79 -7.03
N THR A 34 0.72 -0.79 -6.35
CA THR A 34 -0.02 0.36 -5.78
C THR A 34 -0.03 1.53 -6.77
N PHE A 35 -1.18 2.14 -7.03
CA PHE A 35 -1.29 3.42 -7.74
C PHE A 35 -1.77 4.51 -6.77
N MET A 36 -0.98 5.57 -6.63
CA MET A 36 -1.32 6.74 -5.82
C MET A 36 -2.45 7.51 -6.50
N THR A 37 -3.53 7.81 -5.78
CA THR A 37 -4.80 8.23 -6.39
C THR A 37 -4.67 9.48 -7.27
N TYR A 38 -3.83 10.42 -6.84
CA TYR A 38 -3.60 11.72 -7.49
C TYR A 38 -2.27 11.80 -8.27
N GLU A 39 -1.56 10.70 -8.48
CA GLU A 39 -0.36 10.67 -9.33
C GLU A 39 -0.75 10.50 -10.81
N VAL A 40 0.02 11.11 -11.72
CA VAL A 40 -0.20 11.00 -13.16
C VAL A 40 0.80 10.01 -13.76
N TYR A 41 0.28 8.84 -14.13
CA TYR A 41 1.04 7.81 -14.83
C TYR A 41 1.04 8.08 -16.35
N THR A 42 1.98 7.51 -17.09
CA THR A 42 1.94 7.59 -18.56
C THR A 42 0.73 6.83 -19.10
N ASP A 43 0.10 7.34 -20.17
CA ASP A 43 -1.10 6.70 -20.74
C ASP A 43 -0.81 5.28 -21.27
N ASN A 44 0.44 5.01 -21.66
CA ASN A 44 0.92 3.69 -22.05
C ASN A 44 0.71 2.62 -20.95
N ILE A 45 0.83 2.94 -19.67
CA ILE A 45 0.65 1.97 -18.57
C ILE A 45 -0.78 1.42 -18.57
N THR A 46 -1.78 2.30 -18.66
CA THR A 46 -3.19 1.87 -18.70
C THR A 46 -3.51 1.12 -19.99
N MET A 47 -2.96 1.56 -21.14
CA MET A 47 -3.16 0.88 -22.42
C MET A 47 -2.50 -0.50 -22.46
N GLN A 48 -1.34 -0.68 -21.81
CA GLN A 48 -0.70 -1.99 -21.63
C GLN A 48 -1.53 -2.91 -20.73
N LEU A 49 -2.04 -2.43 -19.58
CA LEU A 49 -2.94 -3.20 -18.73
C LEU A 49 -4.20 -3.65 -19.47
N VAL A 50 -4.82 -2.78 -20.28
CA VAL A 50 -5.96 -3.17 -21.14
C VAL A 50 -5.54 -4.18 -22.20
N THR A 51 -4.39 -4.00 -22.86
CA THR A 51 -3.90 -4.89 -23.92
C THR A 51 -3.59 -6.31 -23.40
N GLU A 52 -2.90 -6.43 -22.26
CA GLU A 52 -2.64 -7.74 -21.65
C GLU A 52 -3.92 -8.37 -21.09
N ALA A 53 -4.87 -7.58 -20.56
CA ALA A 53 -6.17 -8.10 -20.14
C ALA A 53 -6.98 -8.65 -21.32
N CYS A 54 -6.96 -8.01 -22.50
CA CYS A 54 -7.58 -8.52 -23.72
C CYS A 54 -7.00 -9.89 -24.12
N LYS A 55 -5.66 -10.04 -24.08
CA LYS A 55 -4.97 -11.31 -24.36
C LYS A 55 -5.26 -12.41 -23.33
N MET A 56 -5.37 -12.05 -22.05
CA MET A 56 -5.64 -13.01 -20.96
C MET A 56 -7.08 -13.51 -20.95
N LEU A 57 -8.03 -12.70 -21.44
CA LEU A 57 -9.47 -13.01 -21.44
C LEU A 57 -10.01 -13.48 -22.81
N ASP A 58 -9.20 -13.40 -23.88
CA ASP A 58 -9.59 -13.62 -25.28
C ASP A 58 -10.79 -12.74 -25.71
N LEU A 59 -10.70 -11.45 -25.37
CA LEU A 59 -11.74 -10.45 -25.61
C LEU A 59 -11.24 -9.27 -26.45
N GLU A 60 -12.14 -8.70 -27.25
CA GLU A 60 -11.88 -7.48 -28.01
C GLU A 60 -11.75 -6.26 -27.08
N GLN A 61 -10.82 -5.36 -27.40
CA GLN A 61 -10.54 -4.14 -26.63
C GLN A 61 -11.78 -3.24 -26.44
N SER A 62 -12.69 -3.18 -27.42
CA SER A 62 -13.94 -2.43 -27.32
C SER A 62 -14.86 -2.96 -26.21
N VAL A 63 -14.91 -4.28 -26.03
CA VAL A 63 -15.71 -4.96 -24.99
C VAL A 63 -15.11 -4.72 -23.61
N VAL A 64 -13.78 -4.85 -23.48
CA VAL A 64 -13.06 -4.62 -22.21
C VAL A 64 -13.20 -3.16 -21.77
N LEU A 65 -13.05 -2.19 -22.68
CA LEU A 65 -13.24 -0.77 -22.40
C LEU A 65 -14.70 -0.41 -22.09
N GLY A 66 -15.67 -1.07 -22.74
CA GLY A 66 -17.09 -0.92 -22.43
C GLY A 66 -17.46 -1.41 -21.03
N GLN A 67 -16.98 -2.58 -20.63
CA GLN A 67 -17.16 -3.09 -19.25
C GLN A 67 -16.43 -2.23 -18.21
N PHE A 68 -15.23 -1.74 -18.55
CA PHE A 68 -14.53 -0.75 -17.73
C PHE A 68 -15.34 0.52 -17.55
N GLY A 69 -16.03 1.01 -18.59
CA GLY A 69 -16.93 2.17 -18.49
C GLY A 69 -18.13 1.95 -17.55
N GLU A 70 -18.80 0.80 -17.61
CA GLU A 70 -19.90 0.48 -16.68
C GLU A 70 -19.40 0.40 -15.22
N TYR A 71 -18.27 -0.27 -14.99
CA TYR A 71 -17.68 -0.37 -13.64
C TYR A 71 -17.11 0.96 -13.14
N PHE A 72 -16.50 1.79 -14.00
CA PHE A 72 -15.96 3.10 -13.64
C PHE A 72 -17.05 4.04 -13.10
N PHE A 73 -18.25 4.00 -13.68
CA PHE A 73 -19.39 4.74 -13.13
C PHE A 73 -19.79 4.24 -11.73
N GLU A 74 -19.84 2.93 -11.51
CA GLU A 74 -20.10 2.35 -10.18
C GLU A 74 -18.98 2.70 -9.17
N PHE A 75 -17.72 2.65 -9.61
CA PHE A 75 -16.55 3.02 -8.82
C PHE A 75 -16.62 4.49 -8.40
N CYS A 76 -16.92 5.42 -9.32
CA CYS A 76 -17.14 6.83 -8.99
C CYS A 76 -18.26 7.03 -7.94
N LYS A 77 -19.37 6.28 -8.03
CA LYS A 77 -20.41 6.29 -6.98
C LYS A 77 -19.86 5.81 -5.63
N ARG A 78 -19.15 4.67 -5.61
CA ARG A 78 -18.49 4.11 -4.41
C ARG A 78 -17.44 5.07 -3.81
N SER A 79 -16.74 5.85 -4.64
CA SER A 79 -15.78 6.89 -4.25
C SER A 79 -16.42 8.20 -3.75
N GLY A 80 -17.75 8.27 -3.61
CA GLY A 80 -18.46 9.42 -3.05
C GLY A 80 -19.02 10.42 -4.06
N TYR A 81 -18.83 10.22 -5.37
CA TYR A 81 -19.38 11.13 -6.39
C TYR A 81 -20.88 10.91 -6.69
N ASP A 82 -21.55 9.93 -6.07
CA ASP A 82 -22.95 9.58 -6.34
C ASP A 82 -23.91 10.78 -6.28
N HIS A 83 -23.87 11.57 -5.20
CA HIS A 83 -24.72 12.75 -5.05
C HIS A 83 -24.44 13.81 -6.13
N MET A 84 -23.16 14.06 -6.43
CA MET A 84 -22.74 15.03 -7.46
C MET A 84 -23.28 14.59 -8.84
N LEU A 85 -23.04 13.33 -9.22
CA LEU A 85 -23.48 12.76 -10.49
C LEU A 85 -25.02 12.79 -10.62
N ARG A 86 -25.77 12.49 -9.56
CA ARG A 86 -27.25 12.57 -9.57
C ARG A 86 -27.78 13.99 -9.76
N THR A 87 -27.02 15.03 -9.41
CA THR A 87 -27.44 16.44 -9.53
C THR A 87 -27.17 17.08 -10.90
N LEU A 88 -26.52 16.40 -11.85
CA LEU A 88 -26.11 16.98 -13.13
C LEU A 88 -27.25 17.18 -14.15
N GLY A 89 -28.42 16.57 -13.96
CA GLY A 89 -29.56 16.77 -14.86
C GLY A 89 -30.78 15.93 -14.48
N GLY A 90 -31.98 16.44 -14.76
CA GLY A 90 -33.25 15.72 -14.54
C GLY A 90 -33.55 14.66 -15.59
N ASN A 91 -32.77 14.62 -16.68
CA ASN A 91 -32.82 13.59 -17.73
C ASN A 91 -31.43 13.41 -18.38
N LEU A 92 -31.31 12.38 -19.21
CA LEU A 92 -30.04 12.00 -19.85
C LEU A 92 -29.45 13.09 -20.76
N PHE A 93 -30.28 13.94 -21.39
CA PHE A 93 -29.80 15.04 -22.22
C PHE A 93 -29.12 16.12 -21.37
N GLU A 94 -29.81 16.60 -20.33
CA GLU A 94 -29.27 17.58 -19.37
C GLU A 94 -28.03 17.07 -18.64
N PHE A 95 -28.00 15.77 -18.28
CA PHE A 95 -26.83 15.14 -17.68
C PHE A 95 -25.61 15.24 -18.59
N MET A 96 -25.76 14.90 -19.88
CA MET A 96 -24.67 14.95 -20.85
C MET A 96 -24.25 16.38 -21.20
N GLU A 97 -25.18 17.35 -21.24
CA GLU A 97 -24.89 18.77 -21.45
C GLU A 97 -24.02 19.36 -20.31
N ASN A 98 -24.19 18.87 -19.09
CA ASN A 98 -23.42 19.33 -17.92
C ASN A 98 -22.10 18.56 -17.66
N LEU A 99 -21.72 17.57 -18.49
CA LEU A 99 -20.46 16.82 -18.31
C LEU A 99 -19.22 17.73 -18.40
N ASP A 100 -19.20 18.70 -19.29
CA ASP A 100 -18.07 19.63 -19.42
C ASP A 100 -17.98 20.59 -18.21
N ALA A 101 -19.09 20.89 -17.56
CA ALA A 101 -19.11 21.63 -16.30
C ALA A 101 -18.56 20.79 -15.13
N LEU A 102 -18.93 19.50 -15.07
CA LEU A 102 -18.34 18.53 -14.13
C LEU A 102 -16.83 18.40 -14.34
N HIS A 103 -16.37 18.21 -15.59
CA HIS A 103 -14.94 18.13 -15.91
C HIS A 103 -14.20 19.44 -15.59
N GLY A 104 -14.84 20.60 -15.83
CA GLY A 104 -14.34 21.89 -15.37
C GLY A 104 -14.08 21.92 -13.86
N TYR A 105 -15.04 21.46 -13.05
CA TYR A 105 -14.90 21.35 -11.59
C TYR A 105 -13.84 20.32 -11.17
N LEU A 106 -13.84 19.12 -11.75
CA LEU A 106 -12.87 18.06 -11.43
C LEU A 106 -11.43 18.46 -11.83
N SER A 107 -11.24 19.33 -12.83
CA SER A 107 -9.91 19.85 -13.20
C SER A 107 -9.29 20.78 -12.14
N LEU A 108 -10.08 21.24 -11.15
CA LEU A 108 -9.56 21.91 -9.97
C LEU A 108 -8.83 20.91 -9.06
N SER A 109 -9.40 19.72 -8.90
CA SER A 109 -8.84 18.60 -8.11
C SER A 109 -7.68 17.92 -8.82
N TYR A 110 -7.91 17.53 -10.06
CA TYR A 110 -6.93 16.83 -10.88
C TYR A 110 -6.27 17.86 -11.80
N LYS A 111 -5.26 18.58 -11.30
CA LYS A 111 -4.63 19.74 -11.99
C LYS A 111 -4.17 19.46 -13.42
N GLU A 112 -3.70 18.24 -13.70
CA GLU A 112 -3.18 17.80 -15.00
C GLU A 112 -4.23 16.99 -15.80
N MET A 113 -5.51 17.10 -15.43
CA MET A 113 -6.58 16.36 -16.07
C MET A 113 -6.93 16.95 -17.42
N ASN A 114 -6.26 16.44 -18.45
CA ASN A 114 -6.78 16.50 -19.80
C ASN A 114 -8.05 15.63 -19.86
N ALA A 115 -9.21 16.28 -19.95
CA ALA A 115 -10.53 15.70 -19.91
C ALA A 115 -11.22 15.82 -21.29
N PRO A 116 -11.97 14.80 -21.73
CA PRO A 116 -12.73 14.91 -22.96
C PRO A 116 -13.88 15.91 -22.82
N SER A 117 -14.26 16.50 -23.96
CA SER A 117 -15.39 17.43 -24.08
C SER A 117 -16.56 16.75 -24.79
N PHE A 118 -17.77 17.05 -24.34
CA PHE A 118 -19.03 16.51 -24.82
C PHE A 118 -19.96 17.61 -25.32
N ARG A 119 -20.54 17.40 -26.51
CA ARG A 119 -21.62 18.23 -27.06
C ARG A 119 -22.78 17.34 -27.47
N VAL A 120 -23.98 17.68 -27.02
CA VAL A 120 -25.21 16.95 -27.35
C VAL A 120 -26.03 17.74 -28.36
N GLU A 121 -26.51 17.08 -29.40
CA GLU A 121 -27.53 17.62 -30.30
C GLU A 121 -28.76 16.71 -30.28
N LYS A 122 -29.94 17.31 -30.38
CA LYS A 122 -31.23 16.60 -30.35
C LYS A 122 -31.92 16.75 -31.70
N ASN A 123 -32.09 15.64 -32.40
CA ASN A 123 -32.79 15.61 -33.67
C ASN A 123 -34.29 15.77 -33.47
N ASN A 124 -34.98 16.22 -34.52
CA ASN A 124 -36.45 16.37 -34.53
C ASN A 124 -37.17 15.04 -34.25
N ASP A 125 -36.57 13.92 -34.64
CA ASP A 125 -37.09 12.56 -34.46
C ASP A 125 -36.89 12.01 -33.03
N GLY A 126 -36.33 12.82 -32.13
CA GLY A 126 -36.11 12.47 -30.72
C GLY A 126 -34.82 11.71 -30.42
N THR A 127 -34.08 11.27 -31.44
CA THR A 127 -32.72 10.70 -31.28
C THR A 127 -31.73 11.76 -30.81
N LEU A 128 -30.73 11.35 -30.01
CA LEU A 128 -29.65 12.24 -29.58
C LEU A 128 -28.36 11.89 -30.34
N LEU A 129 -27.61 12.92 -30.73
CA LEU A 129 -26.25 12.80 -31.24
C LEU A 129 -25.31 13.32 -30.15
N LEU A 130 -24.35 12.50 -29.73
CA LEU A 130 -23.31 12.87 -28.77
C LEU A 130 -21.98 12.98 -29.51
N HIS A 131 -21.45 14.19 -29.58
CA HIS A 131 -20.11 14.49 -30.07
C HIS A 131 -19.13 14.41 -28.90
N TYR A 132 -18.16 13.51 -29.02
CA TYR A 132 -17.06 13.32 -28.08
C TYR A 132 -15.77 13.86 -28.72
N TYR A 133 -15.02 14.67 -27.97
CA TYR A 133 -13.73 15.21 -28.38
C TYR A 133 -12.65 14.82 -27.36
N SER A 134 -11.54 14.26 -27.81
CA SER A 134 -10.38 13.98 -26.94
C SER A 134 -9.04 14.14 -27.63
N ASP A 135 -8.02 14.54 -26.87
CA ASP A 135 -6.62 14.50 -27.28
C ASP A 135 -6.02 13.07 -27.18
N ARG A 136 -6.75 12.12 -26.57
CA ARG A 136 -6.34 10.71 -26.42
C ARG A 136 -7.13 9.81 -27.37
N GLN A 137 -6.43 9.00 -28.16
CA GLN A 137 -7.03 8.09 -29.13
C GLN A 137 -7.48 6.75 -28.51
N GLY A 138 -8.59 6.19 -28.99
CA GLY A 138 -9.03 4.82 -28.69
C GLY A 138 -9.71 4.62 -27.33
N LEU A 139 -9.87 5.69 -26.54
CA LEU A 139 -10.61 5.65 -25.26
C LEU A 139 -12.12 5.88 -25.44
N CYS A 140 -12.57 6.19 -26.66
CA CYS A 140 -13.97 6.44 -27.01
C CYS A 140 -14.91 5.28 -26.63
N HIS A 141 -14.43 4.03 -26.65
CA HIS A 141 -15.19 2.83 -26.26
C HIS A 141 -15.61 2.80 -24.77
N ILE A 142 -15.02 3.63 -23.91
CA ILE A 142 -15.42 3.76 -22.50
C ILE A 142 -16.76 4.52 -22.39
N VAL A 143 -17.04 5.44 -23.31
CA VAL A 143 -18.22 6.34 -23.25
C VAL A 143 -19.55 5.57 -23.31
N PRO A 144 -19.77 4.59 -24.23
CA PRO A 144 -20.96 3.74 -24.20
C PRO A 144 -21.19 3.00 -22.88
N GLY A 145 -20.12 2.58 -22.19
CA GLY A 145 -20.20 1.93 -20.88
C GLY A 145 -20.69 2.88 -19.79
N ILE A 146 -20.08 4.06 -19.69
CA ILE A 146 -20.46 5.08 -18.69
C ILE A 146 -21.89 5.58 -18.93
N ILE A 147 -22.21 6.04 -20.14
CA ILE A 147 -23.53 6.61 -20.45
C ILE A 147 -24.62 5.53 -20.40
N GLY A 148 -24.31 4.29 -20.77
CA GLY A 148 -25.19 3.14 -20.59
C GLY A 148 -25.53 2.84 -19.13
N ALA A 149 -24.52 2.88 -18.25
CA ALA A 149 -24.69 2.70 -16.81
C ALA A 149 -25.52 3.84 -16.18
N VAL A 150 -25.23 5.10 -16.55
CA VAL A 150 -26.02 6.28 -16.13
C VAL A 150 -27.50 6.14 -16.53
N ALA A 151 -27.76 5.82 -17.80
CA ALA A 151 -29.13 5.70 -18.31
C ALA A 151 -29.93 4.60 -17.58
N LYS A 152 -29.26 3.49 -17.26
CA LYS A 152 -29.80 2.34 -16.54
C LYS A 152 -30.07 2.63 -15.06
N ASP A 153 -29.10 3.21 -14.33
CA ASP A 153 -29.15 3.40 -12.87
C ASP A 153 -29.89 4.67 -12.42
N PHE A 154 -29.73 5.79 -13.15
CA PHE A 154 -30.37 7.07 -12.79
C PHE A 154 -31.70 7.30 -13.50
N PHE A 155 -31.80 6.89 -14.77
CA PHE A 155 -32.94 7.22 -15.64
C PHE A 155 -33.80 6.00 -16.06
N ASN A 156 -33.56 4.83 -15.45
CA ASN A 156 -34.31 3.58 -15.67
C ASN A 156 -34.60 3.27 -17.16
N SER A 157 -33.58 3.50 -18.00
CA SER A 157 -33.68 3.49 -19.46
C SER A 157 -32.57 2.62 -20.06
N LYS A 158 -32.92 1.74 -20.99
CA LYS A 158 -31.95 0.98 -21.79
C LYS A 158 -31.64 1.80 -23.04
N ILE A 159 -30.38 2.21 -23.21
CA ILE A 159 -29.92 2.89 -24.42
C ILE A 159 -29.11 1.94 -25.31
N LYS A 160 -29.10 2.20 -26.62
CA LYS A 160 -28.10 1.68 -27.54
C LYS A 160 -27.33 2.86 -28.13
N MET A 161 -26.01 2.77 -28.08
CA MET A 161 -25.09 3.77 -28.66
C MET A 161 -24.33 3.14 -29.82
N GLU A 162 -24.34 3.80 -30.97
CA GLU A 162 -23.64 3.36 -32.19
C GLU A 162 -22.72 4.48 -32.68
N ILE A 163 -21.50 4.14 -33.12
CA ILE A 163 -20.58 5.11 -33.72
C ILE A 163 -21.03 5.38 -35.15
N VAL A 164 -21.44 6.63 -35.42
CA VAL A 164 -21.86 7.10 -36.75
C VAL A 164 -20.67 7.62 -37.55
N ASN A 165 -19.71 8.25 -36.86
CA ASN A 165 -18.59 8.93 -37.48
C ASN A 165 -17.39 9.00 -36.52
N GLN A 166 -16.18 8.92 -37.06
CA GLN A 166 -14.91 9.02 -36.33
C GLN A 166 -13.90 9.76 -37.23
N ILE A 167 -13.45 10.93 -36.79
CA ILE A 167 -12.58 11.85 -37.56
C ILE A 167 -11.40 12.28 -36.69
N GLU A 168 -10.20 12.33 -37.26
CA GLU A 168 -9.11 13.12 -36.68
C GLU A 168 -9.26 14.58 -37.12
N GLU A 169 -9.77 15.46 -36.25
CA GLU A 169 -9.81 16.90 -36.53
C GLU A 169 -8.46 17.54 -36.17
N VAL A 170 -7.89 18.29 -37.11
CA VAL A 170 -6.62 19.03 -36.91
C VAL A 170 -6.95 20.48 -36.55
N GLU A 171 -7.16 20.73 -35.25
CA GLU A 171 -7.35 22.08 -34.72
C GLU A 171 -6.01 22.84 -34.64
N ARG A 172 -6.10 24.17 -34.48
CA ARG A 172 -4.95 25.04 -34.16
C ARG A 172 -4.25 24.70 -32.83
N MET A 173 -4.83 23.83 -32.01
CA MET A 173 -4.32 23.41 -30.71
C MET A 173 -3.71 21.98 -30.74
N GLY A 174 -3.89 21.21 -31.82
CA GLY A 174 -3.43 19.83 -31.91
C GLY A 174 -4.34 18.94 -32.77
N LYS A 175 -3.97 17.66 -32.91
CA LYS A 175 -4.88 16.61 -33.40
C LYS A 175 -5.86 16.23 -32.28
N LYS A 176 -7.14 16.05 -32.62
CA LYS A 176 -8.16 15.50 -31.72
C LYS A 176 -8.90 14.35 -32.38
N GLU A 177 -9.19 13.32 -31.58
CA GLU A 177 -10.20 12.31 -31.94
C GLU A 177 -11.59 12.91 -31.71
N HIS A 178 -12.38 13.01 -32.79
CA HIS A 178 -13.79 13.36 -32.78
C HIS A 178 -14.62 12.11 -33.09
N VAL A 179 -15.52 11.74 -32.19
CA VAL A 179 -16.43 10.60 -32.37
C VAL A 179 -17.88 11.07 -32.21
N VAL A 180 -18.74 10.67 -33.13
CA VAL A 180 -20.18 10.99 -33.09
C VAL A 180 -20.96 9.71 -32.80
N PHE A 181 -21.60 9.65 -31.64
CA PHE A 181 -22.46 8.54 -31.24
C PHE A 181 -23.94 8.88 -31.51
N LEU A 182 -24.66 7.98 -32.17
CA LEU A 182 -26.12 7.98 -32.19
C LEU A 182 -26.63 7.27 -30.95
N ILE A 183 -27.44 7.95 -30.14
CA ILE A 183 -28.07 7.40 -28.95
C ILE A 183 -29.57 7.18 -29.23
N THR A 184 -29.99 5.92 -29.10
CA THR A 184 -31.40 5.52 -29.13
C THR A 184 -31.80 5.07 -27.73
N GLN A 185 -32.90 5.63 -27.20
CA GLN A 185 -33.37 5.37 -25.84
C GLN A 185 -34.64 4.53 -25.85
N SER A 186 -34.69 3.50 -25.01
CA SER A 186 -35.87 2.67 -24.76
C SER A 186 -36.20 2.63 -23.26
N PRO A 187 -37.48 2.77 -22.86
CA PRO A 187 -37.87 2.65 -21.46
C PRO A 187 -37.65 1.19 -21.00
N ALA A 188 -37.08 0.99 -19.81
CA ALA A 188 -36.58 -0.34 -19.42
C ALA A 188 -37.69 -1.37 -19.04
N PHE A 189 -38.96 -0.96 -18.99
CA PHE A 189 -40.06 -1.75 -18.43
C PHE A 189 -41.14 -2.13 -19.44
N LEU A 190 -41.17 -3.42 -19.81
CA LEU A 190 -42.42 -4.17 -19.99
C LEU A 190 -42.24 -5.69 -19.82
N ASP A 191 -41.36 -6.12 -18.92
CA ASP A 191 -41.33 -7.51 -18.47
C ASP A 191 -42.59 -7.79 -17.64
N LYS A 192 -43.38 -8.77 -18.10
CA LYS A 192 -44.55 -9.28 -17.39
C LYS A 192 -44.12 -10.42 -16.46
N ASP A 193 -44.24 -10.22 -15.15
CA ASP A 193 -44.90 -11.18 -14.24
C ASP A 193 -44.76 -10.75 -12.78
N PHE A 194 -45.74 -10.00 -12.27
CA PHE A 194 -46.11 -10.00 -10.85
C PHE A 194 -47.62 -9.81 -10.73
N PRO A 195 -48.33 -10.65 -9.94
CA PRO A 195 -49.79 -10.64 -9.90
C PRO A 195 -50.35 -9.52 -9.01
N GLU A 196 -51.47 -8.94 -9.43
CA GLU A 196 -52.20 -7.93 -8.65
C GLU A 196 -52.62 -8.47 -7.28
N ARG A 197 -52.23 -7.78 -6.20
CA ARG A 197 -52.85 -7.96 -4.87
C ARG A 197 -53.71 -6.75 -4.54
N SER A 198 -55.02 -6.98 -4.59
CA SER A 198 -56.05 -5.97 -4.31
C SER A 198 -55.97 -5.42 -2.88
N LEU A 199 -55.90 -4.10 -2.77
CA LEU A 199 -55.95 -3.39 -1.49
C LEU A 199 -57.38 -3.43 -0.91
N GLN A 200 -57.68 -4.44 -0.10
CA GLN A 200 -58.90 -4.45 0.71
C GLN A 200 -58.86 -3.34 1.76
N LYS A 201 -59.84 -2.43 1.70
CA LYS A 201 -60.09 -1.46 2.77
C LYS A 201 -60.46 -2.18 4.07
N LYS A 202 -59.72 -1.93 5.15
CA LYS A 202 -60.23 -2.08 6.52
C LYS A 202 -60.21 -0.71 7.21
N SER A 203 -61.36 -0.33 7.76
CA SER A 203 -61.52 0.87 8.57
C SER A 203 -61.21 0.56 10.02
N LEU A 204 -60.58 1.48 10.73
CA LEU A 204 -60.53 1.54 12.18
C LEU A 204 -60.33 3.00 12.62
N ASN A 205 -61.19 3.48 13.50
CA ASN A 205 -61.15 4.84 14.04
C ASN A 205 -60.40 4.85 15.37
N HIS A 206 -59.62 5.90 15.68
CA HIS A 206 -60.07 6.93 16.62
C HIS A 206 -59.08 8.10 16.78
N VAL A 207 -59.64 9.30 16.59
CA VAL A 207 -59.43 10.56 17.35
C VAL A 207 -58.11 10.75 18.12
N GLU A 208 -57.35 11.77 17.72
CA GLU A 208 -57.09 12.92 18.60
C GLU A 208 -57.09 14.23 17.80
N LYS A 209 -57.55 15.34 18.39
CA LYS A 209 -57.62 16.67 17.74
C LYS A 209 -56.57 17.58 18.36
N ASN A 210 -55.81 18.30 17.54
CA ASN A 210 -54.96 19.41 17.98
C ASN A 210 -55.20 20.65 17.09
N ASP A 211 -55.31 21.81 17.74
CA ASP A 211 -55.96 23.08 17.31
C ASP A 211 -55.49 23.81 16.03
N TRP A 212 -54.69 23.19 15.16
CA TRP A 212 -54.07 23.88 14.02
C TRP A 212 -55.00 24.18 12.83
N ASP A 213 -56.11 23.46 12.68
CA ASP A 213 -57.06 23.71 11.58
C ASP A 213 -57.92 24.98 11.79
N THR A 214 -58.04 25.48 13.03
CA THR A 214 -58.73 26.75 13.31
C THR A 214 -57.95 27.94 12.75
N ALA A 215 -56.62 27.90 12.79
CA ALA A 215 -55.76 28.96 12.26
C ALA A 215 -55.77 29.04 10.72
N ARG A 216 -55.96 27.91 10.03
CA ARG A 216 -56.03 27.86 8.55
C ARG A 216 -57.18 28.65 7.95
N ASN A 217 -58.28 28.85 8.69
CA ASN A 217 -59.49 29.47 8.17
C ASN A 217 -59.47 31.02 8.24
N LEU A 218 -58.42 31.62 8.82
CA LEU A 218 -58.27 33.09 8.92
C LEU A 218 -57.28 33.70 7.92
N VAL A 219 -56.58 32.87 7.14
CA VAL A 219 -55.78 33.33 5.99
C VAL A 219 -56.33 32.66 4.74
N HIS A 220 -57.11 33.40 3.96
CA HIS A 220 -57.41 33.01 2.58
C HIS A 220 -56.21 33.39 1.69
N PRO A 221 -55.39 32.43 1.22
CA PRO A 221 -54.69 32.67 -0.04
C PRO A 221 -55.75 32.80 -1.13
N GLU A 222 -55.66 33.84 -1.96
CA GLU A 222 -56.53 33.92 -3.14
C GLU A 222 -56.33 32.68 -4.01
N LYS A 223 -57.42 32.15 -4.57
CA LYS A 223 -57.40 30.86 -5.29
C LYS A 223 -56.50 30.96 -6.51
N GLY A 224 -55.30 30.40 -6.39
CA GLY A 224 -54.26 30.50 -7.40
C GLY A 224 -54.73 30.02 -8.77
N LYS A 225 -54.52 30.88 -9.77
CA LYS A 225 -54.27 30.41 -11.13
C LYS A 225 -53.04 29.47 -11.08
N PRO A 226 -52.96 28.42 -11.92
CA PRO A 226 -51.69 27.71 -12.08
C PRO A 226 -50.59 28.69 -12.50
N LEU A 227 -49.34 28.43 -12.10
CA LEU A 227 -48.17 29.28 -12.39
C LEU A 227 -47.79 29.24 -13.88
N ARG A 228 -48.62 29.89 -14.71
CA ARG A 228 -48.37 30.21 -16.12
C ARG A 228 -48.48 31.73 -16.26
N ALA A 229 -47.44 32.35 -16.81
CA ALA A 229 -47.12 33.77 -16.68
C ALA A 229 -46.82 34.22 -15.24
N PHE A 230 -45.55 34.08 -14.85
CA PHE A 230 -44.94 34.98 -13.87
C PHE A 230 -44.60 36.28 -14.63
N GLU A 231 -45.20 37.39 -14.24
CA GLU A 231 -44.90 38.71 -14.80
C GLU A 231 -44.05 39.48 -13.77
N PRO A 232 -42.77 39.77 -14.07
CA PRO A 232 -41.90 40.50 -13.15
C PRO A 232 -42.32 41.97 -13.04
N VAL A 233 -42.49 42.46 -11.82
CA VAL A 233 -42.69 43.89 -11.53
C VAL A 233 -41.32 44.57 -11.47
N TYR A 234 -41.10 45.55 -12.34
CA TYR A 234 -39.89 46.38 -12.36
C TYR A 234 -40.18 47.75 -11.69
N PRO A 235 -39.22 48.32 -10.93
CA PRO A 235 -39.37 49.65 -10.36
C PRO A 235 -39.18 50.75 -11.43
N ASP A 236 -39.95 51.83 -11.36
CA ASP A 236 -39.88 52.96 -12.32
C ASP A 236 -38.52 53.68 -12.33
N ASN A 237 -37.78 53.61 -11.22
CA ASN A 237 -36.47 54.24 -11.06
C ASN A 237 -35.44 53.24 -10.53
N LEU A 238 -34.21 53.32 -11.05
CA LEU A 238 -33.09 52.49 -10.62
C LEU A 238 -32.48 53.03 -9.31
N CYS A 239 -32.64 52.30 -8.20
CA CYS A 239 -32.17 52.71 -6.87
C CYS A 239 -30.65 52.54 -6.62
N ILE A 240 -29.83 52.43 -7.68
CA ILE A 240 -28.37 52.32 -7.60
C ILE A 240 -27.73 53.30 -8.59
N ASP A 241 -26.79 54.11 -8.10
CA ASP A 241 -26.07 55.07 -8.93
C ASP A 241 -24.94 54.42 -9.74
N LEU A 242 -24.52 55.09 -10.82
CA LEU A 242 -23.51 54.57 -11.74
C LEU A 242 -22.16 54.25 -11.07
N LYS A 243 -21.76 54.99 -10.03
CA LYS A 243 -20.48 54.76 -9.34
C LYS A 243 -20.59 53.53 -8.44
N THR A 244 -21.68 53.38 -7.70
CA THR A 244 -21.95 52.18 -6.90
C THR A 244 -22.10 50.94 -7.80
N PHE A 245 -22.77 51.03 -8.95
CA PHE A 245 -22.84 49.92 -9.92
C PHE A 245 -21.46 49.51 -10.45
N CYS A 246 -20.62 50.47 -10.86
CA CYS A 246 -19.28 50.15 -11.38
C CYS A 246 -18.31 49.61 -10.32
N ASN A 247 -18.55 49.90 -9.04
CA ASN A 247 -17.83 49.31 -7.90
C ASN A 247 -18.38 47.92 -7.54
N ALA A 248 -19.70 47.71 -7.61
CA ALA A 248 -20.34 46.44 -7.30
C ALA A 248 -19.98 45.34 -8.32
N PHE A 249 -19.91 45.70 -9.61
CA PHE A 249 -19.55 44.78 -10.70
C PHE A 249 -18.19 45.16 -11.31
N PRO A 250 -17.06 44.80 -10.66
CA PRO A 250 -15.71 45.24 -11.05
C PRO A 250 -15.24 44.82 -12.45
N PHE A 251 -15.87 43.79 -13.04
CA PHE A 251 -15.48 43.16 -14.31
C PHE A 251 -16.57 43.22 -15.41
N HIS A 252 -17.56 44.12 -15.30
CA HIS A 252 -18.54 44.32 -16.37
C HIS A 252 -18.02 45.19 -17.53
N ILE A 253 -18.64 45.07 -18.70
CA ILE A 253 -18.43 45.94 -19.88
C ILE A 253 -19.78 46.25 -20.54
N VAL A 254 -20.01 47.48 -20.98
CA VAL A 254 -21.14 47.85 -21.87
C VAL A 254 -20.60 48.41 -23.17
N PHE A 255 -21.04 47.87 -24.31
CA PHE A 255 -20.63 48.28 -25.65
C PHE A 255 -21.80 48.32 -26.63
N ASP A 256 -21.68 49.07 -27.73
CA ASP A 256 -22.73 49.28 -28.74
C ASP A 256 -22.61 48.38 -29.98
N GLU A 257 -23.41 48.66 -31.02
CA GLU A 257 -23.45 47.90 -32.28
C GLU A 257 -22.10 47.96 -33.02
N GLU A 258 -21.33 49.04 -32.86
CA GLU A 258 -19.97 49.27 -33.39
C GLU A 258 -18.83 48.77 -32.47
N LEU A 259 -19.16 48.06 -31.39
CA LEU A 259 -18.25 47.54 -30.35
C LEU A 259 -17.47 48.61 -29.56
N GLN A 260 -17.94 49.87 -29.54
CA GLN A 260 -17.34 50.94 -28.73
C GLN A 260 -17.75 50.78 -27.26
N VAL A 261 -16.79 50.76 -26.35
CA VAL A 261 -17.04 50.61 -24.92
C VAL A 261 -17.57 51.92 -24.33
N ARG A 262 -18.83 51.86 -23.86
CA ARG A 262 -19.57 52.97 -23.25
C ARG A 262 -19.43 53.03 -21.73
N GLN A 263 -19.28 51.88 -21.08
CA GLN A 263 -19.13 51.72 -19.63
C GLN A 263 -18.28 50.48 -19.32
N ALA A 264 -17.53 50.49 -18.22
CA ALA A 264 -16.75 49.34 -17.75
C ALA A 264 -16.60 49.35 -16.22
N GLY A 265 -16.39 48.18 -15.62
CA GLY A 265 -16.10 48.06 -14.18
C GLY A 265 -14.77 48.69 -13.78
N VAL A 266 -14.59 48.98 -12.48
CA VAL A 266 -13.40 49.69 -11.99
C VAL A 266 -12.13 48.82 -12.06
N THR A 267 -12.21 47.53 -11.72
CA THR A 267 -11.05 46.63 -11.79
C THR A 267 -10.61 46.38 -13.23
N ILE A 268 -11.54 46.11 -14.15
CA ILE A 268 -11.19 45.85 -15.55
C ILE A 268 -10.57 47.09 -16.24
N GLN A 269 -11.01 48.30 -15.89
CA GLN A 269 -10.34 49.55 -16.31
C GLN A 269 -8.90 49.70 -15.78
N ARG A 270 -8.59 49.14 -14.60
CA ARG A 270 -7.24 49.14 -14.03
C ARG A 270 -6.31 48.15 -14.73
N ILE A 271 -6.84 46.98 -15.10
CA ILE A 271 -6.07 45.91 -15.77
C ILE A 271 -5.89 46.19 -17.27
N VAL A 272 -6.91 46.75 -17.93
CA VAL A 272 -6.87 47.13 -19.36
C VAL A 272 -7.08 48.65 -19.48
N PRO A 273 -6.02 49.47 -19.37
CA PRO A 273 -6.15 50.94 -19.38
C PRO A 273 -6.82 51.53 -20.63
N GLY A 274 -6.82 50.80 -21.75
CA GLY A 274 -7.56 51.19 -22.96
C GLY A 274 -9.07 51.38 -22.75
N LEU A 275 -9.66 50.72 -21.74
CA LEU A 275 -11.08 50.84 -21.38
C LEU A 275 -11.40 52.10 -20.55
N GLN A 276 -10.39 52.86 -20.09
CA GLN A 276 -10.60 54.14 -19.41
C GLN A 276 -11.03 55.25 -20.40
N SER A 277 -10.63 55.10 -21.67
CA SER A 277 -11.04 55.97 -22.77
C SER A 277 -12.41 55.54 -23.30
N ARG A 278 -13.40 56.44 -23.26
CA ARG A 278 -14.80 56.21 -23.70
C ARG A 278 -15.02 55.98 -25.22
N CYS A 279 -13.95 55.63 -25.94
CA CYS A 279 -13.91 55.39 -27.40
C CYS A 279 -12.99 54.19 -27.74
N GLY A 280 -12.84 53.23 -26.81
CA GLY A 280 -12.08 52.00 -27.07
C GLY A 280 -12.97 50.95 -27.74
N GLN A 281 -12.55 50.42 -28.90
CA GLN A 281 -13.21 49.28 -29.52
C GLN A 281 -12.84 47.98 -28.81
N LEU A 282 -13.85 47.17 -28.47
CA LEU A 282 -13.67 45.98 -27.63
C LEU A 282 -12.85 44.87 -28.30
N ASP A 283 -13.00 44.70 -29.61
CA ASP A 283 -12.28 43.69 -30.41
C ASP A 283 -10.77 43.98 -30.50
N GLN A 284 -10.33 45.23 -30.32
CA GLN A 284 -8.91 45.56 -30.27
C GLN A 284 -8.24 45.05 -28.99
N TYR A 285 -8.99 44.89 -27.90
CA TYR A 285 -8.46 44.48 -26.60
C TYR A 285 -8.77 43.02 -26.24
N PHE A 286 -9.84 42.43 -26.79
CA PHE A 286 -10.28 41.07 -26.46
C PHE A 286 -10.47 40.18 -27.68
N ASN A 287 -10.26 38.87 -27.48
CA ASN A 287 -10.72 37.81 -28.37
C ASN A 287 -11.77 36.96 -27.67
N ILE A 288 -12.79 36.51 -28.40
CA ILE A 288 -13.72 35.48 -27.91
C ILE A 288 -13.04 34.12 -28.07
N GLN A 289 -12.89 33.36 -26.98
CA GLN A 289 -12.45 31.96 -27.00
C GLN A 289 -13.63 31.00 -27.09
N HIS A 290 -14.69 31.28 -26.35
CA HIS A 290 -15.92 30.48 -26.32
C HIS A 290 -17.15 31.40 -26.34
N PRO A 291 -18.21 31.05 -27.10
CA PRO A 291 -18.17 30.14 -28.25
C PRO A 291 -17.24 30.70 -29.36
N GLN A 292 -16.72 29.84 -30.24
CA GLN A 292 -15.85 30.29 -31.35
C GLN A 292 -16.66 31.06 -32.41
N VAL A 293 -16.83 32.37 -32.21
CA VAL A 293 -17.62 33.24 -33.09
C VAL A 293 -16.87 34.51 -33.48
N THR A 294 -17.21 35.06 -34.65
CA THR A 294 -16.73 36.38 -35.08
C THR A 294 -17.16 37.46 -34.08
N PHE A 295 -16.25 38.35 -33.68
CA PHE A 295 -16.54 39.47 -32.79
C PHE A 295 -17.40 40.53 -33.53
N ASN A 296 -18.72 40.33 -33.53
CA ASN A 296 -19.71 41.32 -33.98
C ASN A 296 -21.08 41.05 -33.32
N ILE A 297 -21.91 42.09 -33.23
CA ILE A 297 -23.18 42.03 -32.48
C ILE A 297 -24.16 40.99 -33.02
N CYS A 298 -24.18 40.76 -34.34
CA CYS A 298 -25.09 39.83 -35.01
C CYS A 298 -24.74 38.36 -34.74
N SER A 299 -23.46 38.00 -34.73
CA SER A 299 -23.00 36.67 -34.36
C SER A 299 -23.16 36.43 -32.85
N ILE A 300 -22.79 37.40 -32.00
CA ILE A 300 -22.99 37.30 -30.55
C ILE A 300 -24.47 37.06 -30.20
N ARG A 301 -25.40 37.81 -30.81
CA ARG A 301 -26.85 37.65 -30.57
C ARG A 301 -27.42 36.28 -30.95
N LYS A 302 -26.78 35.52 -31.85
CA LYS A 302 -27.18 34.13 -32.16
C LYS A 302 -26.85 33.15 -31.02
N PHE A 303 -25.85 33.47 -30.20
CA PHE A 303 -25.37 32.64 -29.10
C PHE A 303 -25.59 33.30 -27.73
N ILE A 304 -26.57 34.20 -27.60
CA ILE A 304 -26.81 34.99 -26.38
C ILE A 304 -27.13 34.17 -25.12
N ASN A 305 -27.62 32.93 -25.30
CA ASN A 305 -27.86 31.97 -24.22
C ASN A 305 -26.60 31.18 -23.82
N SER A 306 -25.52 31.28 -24.60
CA SER A 306 -24.22 30.69 -24.26
C SER A 306 -23.48 31.56 -23.24
N HIS A 307 -22.64 30.93 -22.43
CA HIS A 307 -21.65 31.69 -21.66
C HIS A 307 -20.52 32.10 -22.59
N PHE A 308 -20.00 33.32 -22.43
CA PHE A 308 -18.87 33.80 -23.21
C PHE A 308 -17.58 33.73 -22.39
N VAL A 309 -16.45 33.54 -23.07
CA VAL A 309 -15.11 33.70 -22.50
C VAL A 309 -14.32 34.68 -23.37
N LEU A 310 -13.95 35.81 -22.79
CA LEU A 310 -13.17 36.87 -23.45
C LEU A 310 -11.74 36.89 -22.89
N ARG A 311 -10.73 36.84 -23.75
CA ARG A 311 -9.31 36.90 -23.39
C ARG A 311 -8.66 38.18 -23.83
N THR A 312 -7.84 38.80 -22.97
CA THR A 312 -7.07 39.99 -23.34
C THR A 312 -6.02 39.70 -24.42
N ARG A 313 -5.80 40.66 -25.33
CA ARG A 313 -4.78 40.58 -26.38
C ARG A 313 -3.42 41.09 -25.91
N ARG A 314 -2.38 40.25 -26.04
CA ARG A 314 -1.01 40.55 -25.59
C ARG A 314 -0.39 41.79 -26.23
N ASP A 315 -0.72 42.13 -27.47
CA ASP A 315 -0.16 43.31 -28.16
C ASP A 315 -0.65 44.64 -27.56
N ARG A 316 -1.85 44.69 -26.97
CA ARG A 316 -2.42 45.92 -26.40
C ARG A 316 -2.22 46.07 -24.89
N MET A 317 -1.59 45.10 -24.22
CA MET A 317 -1.23 45.21 -22.81
C MET A 317 0.06 46.03 -22.60
N PRO A 318 0.21 46.74 -21.45
CA PRO A 318 1.47 47.37 -21.06
C PRO A 318 2.62 46.36 -20.96
N MET A 319 3.87 46.78 -21.25
CA MET A 319 5.03 45.88 -21.31
C MET A 319 5.16 44.93 -20.11
N ALA A 320 4.97 45.42 -18.88
CA ALA A 320 5.05 44.63 -17.65
C ALA A 320 3.96 43.52 -17.51
N LEU A 321 2.88 43.57 -18.30
CA LEU A 321 1.89 42.49 -18.40
C LEU A 321 2.05 41.65 -19.66
N ARG A 322 2.92 42.02 -20.61
CA ARG A 322 3.10 41.25 -21.86
C ARG A 322 3.78 39.91 -21.68
N GLU A 323 4.52 39.72 -20.60
CA GLU A 323 5.19 38.44 -20.27
C GLU A 323 4.28 37.50 -19.46
N LYS A 324 3.34 38.06 -18.71
CA LYS A 324 2.37 37.37 -17.84
C LYS A 324 1.29 36.61 -18.63
N PRO A 325 0.56 35.67 -17.98
CA PRO A 325 -0.65 35.09 -18.56
C PRO A 325 -1.69 36.17 -18.89
N MET A 326 -2.42 35.96 -19.98
CA MET A 326 -3.46 36.88 -20.45
C MET A 326 -4.79 36.54 -19.78
N LEU A 327 -5.35 37.53 -19.07
CA LEU A 327 -6.61 37.43 -18.35
C LEU A 327 -7.75 36.94 -19.24
N GLU A 328 -8.39 35.87 -18.80
CA GLU A 328 -9.63 35.34 -19.35
C GLU A 328 -10.79 35.76 -18.42
N LEU A 329 -11.86 36.29 -18.99
CA LEU A 329 -13.08 36.69 -18.28
C LEU A 329 -14.24 35.81 -18.75
N ARG A 330 -14.89 35.09 -17.85
CA ARG A 330 -16.07 34.25 -18.14
C ARG A 330 -17.34 34.98 -17.70
N GLY A 331 -18.37 35.03 -18.55
CA GLY A 331 -19.58 35.78 -18.26
C GLY A 331 -20.75 35.51 -19.19
N GLN A 332 -21.82 36.29 -19.05
CA GLN A 332 -22.98 36.28 -19.94
C GLN A 332 -23.12 37.63 -20.64
N MET A 333 -23.54 37.61 -21.91
CA MET A 333 -23.86 38.80 -22.69
C MET A 333 -25.39 39.01 -22.72
N LEU A 334 -25.82 40.19 -22.28
CA LEU A 334 -27.22 40.61 -22.23
C LEU A 334 -27.46 41.78 -23.18
N TRP A 335 -28.31 41.59 -24.19
CA TRP A 335 -28.68 42.64 -25.12
C TRP A 335 -29.75 43.56 -24.51
N MET A 336 -29.57 44.88 -24.62
CA MET A 336 -30.48 45.90 -24.10
C MET A 336 -31.11 46.69 -25.27
N PRO A 337 -32.27 46.25 -25.81
CA PRO A 337 -32.86 46.84 -27.01
C PRO A 337 -33.07 48.38 -26.97
N PRO A 338 -33.54 49.01 -25.86
CA PRO A 338 -33.75 50.45 -25.83
C PRO A 338 -32.45 51.28 -25.93
N LEU A 339 -31.32 50.70 -25.51
CA LEU A 339 -30.01 51.37 -25.50
C LEU A 339 -29.12 50.96 -26.67
N ARG A 340 -29.54 49.95 -27.46
CA ARG A 340 -28.72 49.28 -28.50
C ARG A 340 -27.32 48.86 -28.03
N CYS A 341 -27.22 48.50 -26.75
CA CYS A 341 -25.97 48.11 -26.12
C CYS A 341 -26.04 46.65 -25.64
N MET A 342 -24.90 45.97 -25.70
CA MET A 342 -24.66 44.70 -25.03
C MET A 342 -23.99 44.97 -23.68
N LEU A 343 -24.55 44.43 -22.61
CA LEU A 343 -23.92 44.34 -21.29
C LEU A 343 -23.25 42.97 -21.17
N TYR A 344 -21.94 42.94 -20.95
CA TYR A 344 -21.21 41.75 -20.51
C TYR A 344 -21.05 41.80 -18.99
N LEU A 345 -21.70 40.88 -18.28
CA LEU A 345 -21.47 40.63 -16.86
C LEU A 345 -20.56 39.41 -16.75
N ALA A 346 -19.37 39.58 -16.16
CA ALA A 346 -18.33 38.57 -16.13
C ALA A 346 -17.52 38.60 -14.84
N SER A 347 -16.82 37.49 -14.60
CA SER A 347 -15.88 37.25 -13.52
C SER A 347 -14.54 36.78 -14.10
N PRO A 348 -13.41 37.01 -13.42
CA PRO A 348 -12.10 36.55 -13.89
C PRO A 348 -12.00 35.03 -13.76
N LEU A 349 -11.59 34.35 -14.84
CA LEU A 349 -11.47 32.89 -14.87
C LEU A 349 -10.18 32.45 -14.17
N LEU A 350 -10.21 32.45 -12.84
CA LEU A 350 -9.12 32.08 -11.95
C LEU A 350 -9.52 30.86 -11.10
N ARG A 351 -8.57 29.98 -10.84
CA ARG A 351 -8.79 28.72 -10.10
C ARG A 351 -7.98 28.65 -8.81
N SER A 352 -6.91 29.43 -8.65
CA SER A 352 -6.01 29.37 -7.49
C SER A 352 -5.51 30.76 -7.05
N LEU A 353 -4.99 30.85 -5.81
CA LEU A 353 -4.31 32.05 -5.33
C LEU A 353 -3.01 32.33 -6.10
N GLN A 354 -2.36 31.30 -6.63
CA GLN A 354 -1.18 31.44 -7.49
C GLN A 354 -1.54 32.16 -8.80
N GLU A 355 -2.60 31.74 -9.49
CA GLU A 355 -3.07 32.43 -10.71
C GLU A 355 -3.47 33.88 -10.43
N LEU A 356 -4.07 34.16 -9.26
CA LEU A 356 -4.44 35.51 -8.82
C LEU A 356 -3.19 36.42 -8.71
N GLU A 357 -2.11 35.91 -8.11
CA GLU A 357 -0.81 36.60 -8.00
C GLU A 357 -0.10 36.74 -9.37
N GLU A 358 -0.10 35.68 -10.18
CA GLU A 358 0.50 35.67 -11.53
C GLU A 358 -0.12 36.75 -12.44
N HIS A 359 -1.43 37.00 -12.33
CA HIS A 359 -2.13 38.08 -13.03
C HIS A 359 -2.06 39.45 -12.32
N CYS A 360 -1.36 39.57 -11.19
CA CYS A 360 -1.29 40.77 -10.34
C CYS A 360 -2.65 41.32 -9.89
N MET A 361 -3.58 40.42 -9.58
CA MET A 361 -4.85 40.73 -8.93
C MET A 361 -4.79 40.39 -7.43
N HIS A 362 -5.72 40.95 -6.67
CA HIS A 362 -5.89 40.71 -5.24
C HIS A 362 -7.31 40.26 -4.96
N LEU A 363 -7.54 39.57 -3.83
CA LEU A 363 -8.89 39.14 -3.43
C LEU A 363 -9.84 40.33 -3.13
N SER A 364 -9.31 41.55 -2.98
CA SER A 364 -10.09 42.80 -2.90
C SER A 364 -10.67 43.26 -4.25
N ASP A 365 -10.12 42.76 -5.37
CA ASP A 365 -10.50 43.18 -6.72
C ASP A 365 -11.72 42.41 -7.27
N ILE A 366 -12.06 41.29 -6.61
CA ILE A 366 -13.20 40.42 -6.87
C ILE A 366 -14.28 40.72 -5.82
N ALA A 367 -15.51 40.95 -6.26
CA ALA A 367 -16.60 41.37 -5.38
C ALA A 367 -16.96 40.28 -4.33
N PRO A 368 -17.34 40.64 -3.09
CA PRO A 368 -17.71 39.65 -2.06
C PRO A 368 -18.95 38.78 -2.35
N HIS A 369 -19.72 39.10 -3.40
CA HIS A 369 -20.87 38.32 -3.86
C HIS A 369 -20.57 37.53 -5.15
N ASP A 370 -19.35 37.60 -5.68
CA ASP A 370 -18.91 36.83 -6.83
C ASP A 370 -18.38 35.47 -6.35
N ALA A 371 -19.07 34.39 -6.74
CA ALA A 371 -18.74 33.02 -6.32
C ALA A 371 -17.31 32.59 -6.70
N THR A 372 -16.65 33.28 -7.65
CA THR A 372 -15.24 33.09 -7.99
C THR A 372 -14.33 33.31 -6.77
N ARG A 373 -14.68 34.27 -5.89
CA ARG A 373 -13.94 34.57 -4.66
C ARG A 373 -13.87 33.35 -3.74
N ASP A 374 -15.03 32.76 -3.48
CA ASP A 374 -15.15 31.60 -2.59
C ASP A 374 -14.59 30.34 -3.26
N LEU A 375 -14.75 30.20 -4.58
CA LEU A 375 -14.17 29.10 -5.35
C LEU A 375 -12.64 29.05 -5.26
N ILE A 376 -11.96 30.21 -5.34
CA ILE A 376 -10.49 30.28 -5.19
C ILE A 376 -10.06 29.83 -3.79
N LEU A 377 -10.77 30.26 -2.74
CA LEU A 377 -10.44 29.92 -1.34
C LEU A 377 -10.73 28.44 -1.04
N LEU A 378 -11.90 27.94 -1.45
CA LEU A 378 -12.26 26.52 -1.31
C LEU A 378 -11.30 25.62 -2.09
N ASN A 379 -10.88 26.02 -3.29
CA ASN A 379 -9.90 25.26 -4.04
C ASN A 379 -8.52 25.27 -3.36
N GLN A 380 -8.10 26.38 -2.75
CA GLN A 380 -6.86 26.44 -1.97
C GLN A 380 -6.89 25.49 -0.77
N GLN A 381 -7.97 25.47 0.01
CA GLN A 381 -8.15 24.54 1.12
C GLN A 381 -8.09 23.08 0.62
N ARG A 382 -8.90 22.76 -0.39
CA ARG A 382 -9.00 21.42 -0.96
C ARG A 382 -7.69 20.93 -1.61
N LEU A 383 -6.84 21.84 -2.09
CA LEU A 383 -5.47 21.53 -2.54
C LEU A 383 -4.52 21.20 -1.37
N ALA A 384 -4.67 21.86 -0.21
CA ALA A 384 -3.87 21.54 0.98
C ALA A 384 -4.29 20.19 1.59
N GLU A 385 -5.60 19.89 1.64
CA GLU A 385 -6.14 18.59 2.05
C GLU A 385 -5.65 17.46 1.15
N MET A 386 -5.62 17.69 -0.16
CA MET A 386 -5.12 16.75 -1.17
C MET A 386 -3.61 16.48 -1.02
N GLU A 387 -2.78 17.50 -0.77
CA GLU A 387 -1.35 17.29 -0.53
C GLU A 387 -1.08 16.54 0.79
N LEU A 388 -1.84 16.83 1.85
CA LEU A 388 -1.79 16.04 3.09
C LEU A 388 -2.19 14.57 2.84
N SER A 389 -3.21 14.32 2.02
CA SER A 389 -3.63 12.99 1.63
C SER A 389 -2.53 12.24 0.86
N ASN A 390 -1.84 12.90 -0.08
CA ASN A 390 -0.70 12.32 -0.81
C ASN A 390 0.46 11.94 0.13
N GLN A 391 0.75 12.77 1.12
CA GLN A 391 1.81 12.51 2.11
C GLN A 391 1.45 11.33 3.01
N LEU A 392 0.18 11.19 3.41
CA LEU A 392 -0.32 10.03 4.15
C LEU A 392 -0.28 8.74 3.32
N GLU A 393 -0.65 8.79 2.04
CA GLU A 393 -0.62 7.63 1.13
C GLU A 393 0.82 7.12 0.92
N ARG A 394 1.78 8.03 0.69
CA ARG A 394 3.22 7.72 0.63
C ARG A 394 3.75 7.12 1.94
N LYS A 395 3.44 7.72 3.10
CA LYS A 395 3.92 7.21 4.40
C LYS A 395 3.32 5.85 4.78
N LYS A 396 2.10 5.55 4.34
CA LYS A 396 1.48 4.22 4.48
C LYS A 396 2.24 3.15 3.68
N GLU A 397 2.64 3.45 2.44
CA GLU A 397 3.43 2.55 1.60
C GLU A 397 4.85 2.32 2.16
N GLU A 398 5.55 3.38 2.60
CA GLU A 398 6.84 3.25 3.30
C GLU A 398 6.76 2.32 4.53
N LEU A 399 5.71 2.48 5.36
CA LEU A 399 5.49 1.64 6.55
C LEU A 399 5.17 0.19 6.18
N HIS A 400 4.44 -0.05 5.09
CA HIS A 400 4.14 -1.41 4.62
C HIS A 400 5.41 -2.15 4.18
N GLN A 401 6.27 -1.49 3.40
CA GLN A 401 7.55 -2.04 2.96
C GLN A 401 8.49 -2.31 4.15
N LEU A 402 8.59 -1.37 5.10
CA LEU A 402 9.37 -1.56 6.32
C LEU A 402 8.85 -2.73 7.16
N SER A 403 7.53 -2.87 7.31
CA SER A 403 6.91 -3.99 8.05
C SER A 403 7.21 -5.35 7.40
N LYS A 404 7.24 -5.42 6.06
CA LYS A 404 7.63 -6.64 5.34
C LYS A 404 9.11 -6.98 5.57
N HIS A 405 10.01 -6.01 5.42
CA HIS A 405 11.44 -6.23 5.66
C HIS A 405 11.72 -6.69 7.11
N LEU A 406 11.04 -6.08 8.09
CA LEU A 406 11.16 -6.46 9.50
C LEU A 406 10.75 -7.92 9.76
N GLU A 407 9.66 -8.39 9.15
CA GLU A 407 9.21 -9.78 9.30
C GLU A 407 10.18 -10.77 8.61
N GLU A 408 10.75 -10.40 7.46
CA GLU A 408 11.79 -11.20 6.81
C GLU A 408 13.08 -11.31 7.65
N GLU A 409 13.52 -10.22 8.28
CA GLU A 409 14.70 -10.22 9.18
C GLU A 409 14.44 -10.96 10.48
N LYS A 410 13.24 -10.82 11.06
CA LYS A 410 12.75 -11.60 12.18
C LYS A 410 12.75 -13.10 11.85
N GLN A 411 12.21 -13.52 10.70
CA GLN A 411 12.22 -14.92 10.30
C GLN A 411 13.64 -15.48 10.07
N LYS A 412 14.57 -14.69 9.51
CA LYS A 412 15.99 -15.06 9.39
C LYS A 412 16.64 -15.25 10.77
N THR A 413 16.34 -14.35 11.71
CA THR A 413 16.86 -14.39 13.09
C THR A 413 16.31 -15.57 13.89
N GLU A 414 15.01 -15.87 13.76
CA GLU A 414 14.39 -17.05 14.38
C GLU A 414 14.96 -18.36 13.82
N ASN A 415 15.16 -18.45 12.49
CA ASN A 415 15.77 -19.61 11.86
C ASN A 415 17.21 -19.86 12.35
N LEU A 416 17.99 -18.80 12.57
CA LEU A 416 19.33 -18.90 13.15
C LEU A 416 19.29 -19.36 14.62
N LEU A 417 18.37 -18.82 15.42
CA LEU A 417 18.19 -19.21 16.82
C LEU A 417 17.80 -20.71 16.95
N TYR A 418 16.90 -21.20 16.09
CA TYR A 418 16.51 -22.62 16.05
C TYR A 418 17.57 -23.55 15.46
N ALA A 419 18.61 -23.02 14.81
CA ALA A 419 19.78 -23.81 14.37
C ALA A 419 20.82 -23.97 15.48
N MET A 420 20.94 -22.98 16.38
CA MET A 420 21.88 -22.99 17.51
C MET A 420 21.31 -23.67 18.76
N LEU A 421 20.02 -23.48 19.03
CA LEU A 421 19.36 -23.96 20.26
C LEU A 421 18.13 -24.83 19.95
N PRO A 422 17.79 -25.79 20.84
CA PRO A 422 16.59 -26.59 20.66
C PRO A 422 15.33 -25.72 20.67
N LYS A 423 14.36 -25.98 19.79
CA LYS A 423 13.16 -25.13 19.59
C LYS A 423 12.41 -24.77 20.88
N HIS A 424 12.30 -25.71 21.82
CA HIS A 424 11.65 -25.46 23.12
C HIS A 424 12.40 -24.42 23.97
N VAL A 425 13.73 -24.52 24.02
CA VAL A 425 14.65 -23.61 24.72
C VAL A 425 14.68 -22.24 24.04
N ALA A 426 14.77 -22.23 22.71
CA ALA A 426 14.73 -21.01 21.90
C ALA A 426 13.43 -20.22 22.10
N ASN A 427 12.27 -20.89 22.16
CA ASN A 427 10.99 -20.24 22.44
C ASN A 427 10.94 -19.60 23.83
N GLN A 428 11.41 -20.29 24.87
CA GLN A 428 11.45 -19.71 26.23
C GLN A 428 12.33 -18.46 26.29
N LEU A 429 13.52 -18.49 25.69
CA LEU A 429 14.40 -17.32 25.61
C LEU A 429 13.78 -16.17 24.80
N LYS A 430 13.09 -16.48 23.69
CA LYS A 430 12.34 -15.51 22.87
C LYS A 430 11.18 -14.86 23.65
N GLU A 431 10.57 -15.59 24.58
CA GLU A 431 9.55 -15.09 25.52
C GLU A 431 10.16 -14.35 26.73
N GLY A 432 11.48 -14.13 26.77
CA GLY A 432 12.18 -13.48 27.90
C GLY A 432 12.27 -14.34 29.16
N LYS A 433 11.88 -15.62 29.10
CA LYS A 433 11.88 -16.54 30.24
C LYS A 433 13.26 -17.15 30.45
N ARG A 434 13.63 -17.32 31.72
CA ARG A 434 14.84 -18.08 32.08
C ARG A 434 14.60 -19.57 31.87
N VAL A 435 15.56 -20.23 31.23
CA VAL A 435 15.51 -21.68 30.99
C VAL A 435 16.21 -22.37 32.16
N GLU A 436 15.44 -23.04 33.01
CA GLU A 436 15.97 -23.81 34.13
C GLU A 436 16.65 -25.10 33.66
N ALA A 437 17.53 -25.66 34.49
CA ALA A 437 18.19 -26.93 34.19
C ALA A 437 17.24 -28.10 34.47
N GLY A 438 16.96 -28.91 33.45
CA GLY A 438 16.13 -30.11 33.55
C GLY A 438 16.97 -31.35 33.82
N GLU A 439 16.50 -32.20 34.74
CA GLU A 439 17.05 -33.55 34.95
C GLU A 439 16.30 -34.56 34.06
N PHE A 440 17.05 -35.44 33.40
CA PHE A 440 16.56 -36.45 32.47
C PHE A 440 17.01 -37.83 32.97
N GLU A 441 16.07 -38.65 33.45
CA GLU A 441 16.35 -39.95 34.09
C GLU A 441 17.00 -40.97 33.13
N GLU A 442 16.53 -41.03 31.89
CA GLU A 442 17.09 -41.90 30.85
C GLU A 442 17.33 -41.12 29.56
N CYS A 443 18.61 -41.06 29.14
CA CYS A 443 19.03 -40.60 27.82
C CYS A 443 20.09 -41.56 27.26
N THR A 444 20.46 -41.38 25.99
CA THR A 444 21.64 -42.03 25.40
C THR A 444 22.58 -40.97 24.84
N VAL A 445 23.81 -40.95 25.35
CA VAL A 445 24.89 -40.07 24.88
C VAL A 445 25.83 -40.87 23.98
N LEU A 446 26.20 -40.27 22.85
CA LEU A 446 27.21 -40.72 21.92
C LEU A 446 28.35 -39.70 21.85
N PHE A 447 29.58 -40.21 21.86
CA PHE A 447 30.78 -39.50 21.41
C PHE A 447 31.37 -40.23 20.21
N SER A 448 31.90 -39.47 19.25
CA SER A 448 32.82 -40.00 18.25
C SER A 448 34.06 -39.11 18.11
N ASP A 449 35.20 -39.71 17.76
CA ASP A 449 36.50 -39.05 17.65
C ASP A 449 37.26 -39.55 16.41
N VAL A 450 38.10 -38.71 15.79
CA VAL A 450 38.80 -39.06 14.55
C VAL A 450 40.10 -39.80 14.85
N VAL A 451 40.24 -41.02 14.33
CA VAL A 451 41.44 -41.84 14.54
C VAL A 451 42.65 -41.12 13.95
N THR A 452 43.71 -40.98 14.76
CA THR A 452 44.96 -40.28 14.40
C THR A 452 44.82 -38.81 14.01
N PHE A 453 43.76 -38.11 14.46
CA PHE A 453 43.55 -36.69 14.17
C PHE A 453 44.75 -35.79 14.50
N THR A 454 45.43 -36.02 15.63
CA THR A 454 46.64 -35.28 16.02
C THR A 454 47.75 -35.36 14.97
N ASN A 455 47.92 -36.53 14.32
CA ASN A 455 48.92 -36.72 13.27
C ASN A 455 48.51 -36.00 11.97
N ILE A 456 47.22 -36.07 11.61
CA ILE A 456 46.66 -35.31 10.49
C ILE A 456 46.89 -33.79 10.70
N CYS A 457 46.73 -33.32 11.94
CA CYS A 457 46.99 -31.94 12.33
C CYS A 457 48.48 -31.54 12.37
N SER A 458 49.42 -32.49 12.38
CA SER A 458 50.86 -32.21 12.25
C SER A 458 51.39 -32.35 10.82
N GLU A 459 50.65 -33.01 9.92
CA GLU A 459 51.11 -33.35 8.56
C GLU A 459 50.32 -32.65 7.43
N CYS A 460 49.19 -32.00 7.73
CA CYS A 460 48.38 -31.26 6.74
C CYS A 460 48.25 -29.77 7.01
N GLU A 461 47.99 -29.00 5.94
CA GLU A 461 47.69 -27.58 6.03
C GLU A 461 46.35 -27.33 6.75
N PRO A 462 46.22 -26.31 7.62
CA PRO A 462 45.00 -26.01 8.38
C PRO A 462 43.73 -25.93 7.52
N ILE A 463 43.83 -25.41 6.29
CA ILE A 463 42.68 -25.31 5.37
C ILE A 463 42.18 -26.68 4.89
N GLN A 464 43.06 -27.68 4.75
CA GLN A 464 42.69 -29.05 4.38
C GLN A 464 41.96 -29.73 5.54
N ILE A 465 42.44 -29.52 6.77
CA ILE A 465 41.84 -30.07 8.00
C ILE A 465 40.43 -29.48 8.23
N VAL A 466 40.27 -28.16 8.06
CA VAL A 466 38.95 -27.49 8.15
C VAL A 466 38.00 -27.99 7.06
N SER A 467 38.47 -28.16 5.82
CA SER A 467 37.67 -28.71 4.72
C SER A 467 37.21 -30.16 5.00
N MET A 468 38.12 -30.99 5.51
CA MET A 468 37.88 -32.38 5.91
C MET A 468 36.81 -32.47 7.02
N LEU A 469 36.99 -31.72 8.11
CA LEU A 469 36.05 -31.69 9.23
C LEU A 469 34.67 -31.17 8.80
N ASN A 470 34.62 -30.09 8.02
CA ASN A 470 33.37 -29.54 7.50
C ASN A 470 32.63 -30.55 6.60
N SER A 471 33.35 -31.24 5.70
CA SER A 471 32.79 -32.30 4.86
C SER A 471 32.19 -33.46 5.68
N MET A 472 32.87 -33.87 6.76
CA MET A 472 32.40 -34.90 7.68
C MET A 472 31.18 -34.44 8.50
N TYR A 473 31.27 -33.28 9.16
CA TYR A 473 30.19 -32.72 9.98
C TYR A 473 28.95 -32.39 9.15
N LEU A 474 29.07 -31.91 7.91
CA LEU A 474 27.93 -31.70 7.01
C LEU A 474 27.18 -32.99 6.64
N LYS A 475 27.81 -34.17 6.78
CA LYS A 475 27.12 -35.46 6.64
C LYS A 475 26.48 -35.90 7.96
N PHE A 476 27.17 -35.74 9.09
CA PHE A 476 26.62 -36.07 10.41
C PHE A 476 25.40 -35.18 10.76
N ASP A 477 25.44 -33.88 10.44
CA ASP A 477 24.36 -32.92 10.69
C ASP A 477 23.10 -33.18 9.83
N ARG A 478 23.22 -33.95 8.74
CA ARG A 478 22.06 -34.49 8.00
C ARG A 478 21.47 -35.68 8.74
N LEU A 479 22.33 -36.59 9.20
CA LEU A 479 21.91 -37.79 9.94
C LEU A 479 21.24 -37.46 11.29
N THR A 480 21.61 -36.37 11.98
CA THR A 480 20.94 -35.95 13.22
C THR A 480 19.46 -35.61 12.97
N THR A 481 19.18 -34.98 11.84
CA THR A 481 17.81 -34.67 11.38
C THR A 481 17.05 -35.96 11.01
N VAL A 482 17.68 -36.91 10.30
CA VAL A 482 17.07 -38.20 9.93
C VAL A 482 16.68 -39.02 11.17
N HIS A 483 17.58 -39.15 12.15
CA HIS A 483 17.35 -39.97 13.34
C HIS A 483 16.63 -39.22 14.47
N ASN A 484 16.39 -37.91 14.31
CA ASN A 484 15.83 -37.00 15.33
C ASN A 484 16.58 -37.10 16.67
N VAL A 485 17.87 -36.76 16.63
CA VAL A 485 18.79 -36.73 17.77
C VAL A 485 19.48 -35.37 17.85
N TYR A 486 19.79 -34.88 19.06
CA TYR A 486 20.30 -33.53 19.27
C TYR A 486 21.83 -33.50 19.29
N LYS A 487 22.43 -32.60 18.49
CA LYS A 487 23.87 -32.31 18.46
C LYS A 487 24.23 -31.38 19.61
N VAL A 488 25.26 -31.72 20.38
CA VAL A 488 25.79 -30.90 21.47
C VAL A 488 27.07 -30.21 21.01
N GLU A 489 27.28 -28.94 21.37
CA GLU A 489 28.54 -28.26 21.05
C GLU A 489 29.71 -28.86 21.83
N THR A 490 30.75 -29.27 21.11
CA THR A 490 32.00 -29.85 21.63
C THR A 490 33.23 -29.07 21.16
N ILE A 491 34.38 -29.36 21.77
CA ILE A 491 35.67 -28.76 21.45
C ILE A 491 36.51 -29.81 20.69
N GLY A 492 37.05 -29.45 19.53
CA GLY A 492 37.94 -30.30 18.73
C GLY A 492 37.24 -31.09 17.62
N ASP A 493 37.81 -32.26 17.29
CA ASP A 493 37.29 -33.24 16.35
C ASP A 493 36.27 -34.22 16.98
N ALA A 494 36.14 -34.19 18.30
CA ALA A 494 35.11 -34.91 19.03
C ALA A 494 33.70 -34.37 18.68
N TYR A 495 32.80 -35.25 18.25
CA TYR A 495 31.41 -34.94 17.89
C TYR A 495 30.46 -35.64 18.87
N MET A 496 29.61 -34.88 19.55
CA MET A 496 28.70 -35.38 20.60
C MET A 496 27.23 -35.26 20.20
N VAL A 497 26.47 -36.33 20.44
CA VAL A 497 25.03 -36.40 20.16
C VAL A 497 24.29 -37.04 21.33
N VAL A 498 23.07 -36.57 21.61
CA VAL A 498 22.18 -37.12 22.63
C VAL A 498 20.81 -37.48 22.05
N GLY A 499 20.30 -38.65 22.45
CA GLY A 499 18.90 -39.04 22.29
C GLY A 499 18.15 -38.95 23.61
N GLY A 500 16.91 -38.46 23.58
CA GLY A 500 16.05 -38.30 24.77
C GLY A 500 16.17 -36.93 25.46
N VAL A 501 16.94 -36.00 24.89
CA VAL A 501 17.12 -34.63 25.37
C VAL A 501 16.99 -33.68 24.16
N PRO A 502 16.33 -32.51 24.28
CA PRO A 502 15.64 -31.97 25.46
C PRO A 502 14.20 -32.49 25.64
N ILE A 503 13.74 -33.42 24.81
CA ILE A 503 12.43 -34.06 24.93
C ILE A 503 12.67 -35.56 25.22
N PRO A 504 12.17 -36.12 26.34
CA PRO A 504 12.28 -37.54 26.65
C PRO A 504 11.67 -38.43 25.55
N MET A 505 12.36 -39.52 25.20
CA MET A 505 11.94 -40.44 24.14
C MET A 505 12.33 -41.89 24.46
N SER A 506 11.38 -42.79 24.67
CA SER A 506 11.64 -44.23 24.93
C SER A 506 12.37 -45.00 23.82
N SER A 507 12.60 -44.38 22.66
CA SER A 507 13.41 -44.90 21.55
C SER A 507 14.82 -44.28 21.46
N HIS A 508 15.28 -43.54 22.48
CA HIS A 508 16.58 -42.83 22.44
C HIS A 508 17.76 -43.74 22.06
N SER A 509 17.87 -44.91 22.70
CA SER A 509 18.97 -45.87 22.46
C SER A 509 18.97 -46.38 21.02
N GLU A 510 17.80 -46.59 20.41
CA GLU A 510 17.68 -47.10 19.04
C GLU A 510 18.05 -46.05 18.01
N ARG A 511 17.58 -44.80 18.21
CA ARG A 511 17.90 -43.67 17.34
C ARG A 511 19.38 -43.35 17.35
N VAL A 512 20.01 -43.34 18.53
CA VAL A 512 21.45 -43.11 18.67
C VAL A 512 22.28 -44.29 18.13
N ALA A 513 21.81 -45.54 18.26
CA ALA A 513 22.48 -46.70 17.66
C ALA A 513 22.40 -46.73 16.12
N ASN A 514 21.24 -46.39 15.54
CA ASN A 514 21.10 -46.25 14.08
C ASN A 514 21.93 -45.07 13.56
N PHE A 515 21.92 -43.93 14.27
CA PHE A 515 22.76 -42.78 13.96
C PHE A 515 24.25 -43.15 13.98
N ALA A 516 24.72 -43.90 14.99
CA ALA A 516 26.10 -44.40 15.08
C ALA A 516 26.50 -45.26 13.87
N LEU A 517 25.60 -46.16 13.42
CA LEU A 517 25.82 -46.94 12.19
C LEU A 517 25.93 -46.03 10.96
N GLY A 518 25.06 -45.02 10.85
CA GLY A 518 25.12 -44.00 9.80
C GLY A 518 26.42 -43.20 9.80
N MET A 519 26.95 -42.82 10.96
CA MET A 519 28.24 -42.12 11.06
C MET A 519 29.40 -42.96 10.50
N ILE A 520 29.44 -44.26 10.82
CA ILE A 520 30.46 -45.19 10.30
C ILE A 520 30.37 -45.36 8.77
N ILE A 521 29.17 -45.27 8.19
CA ILE A 521 28.97 -45.29 6.74
C ILE A 521 29.43 -43.95 6.13
N ALA A 522 28.93 -42.83 6.64
CA ALA A 522 29.24 -41.49 6.16
C ALA A 522 30.73 -41.12 6.26
N ALA A 523 31.44 -41.58 7.29
CA ALA A 523 32.87 -41.34 7.46
C ALA A 523 33.73 -42.02 6.38
N LYS A 524 33.32 -43.21 5.88
CA LYS A 524 34.01 -43.92 4.80
C LYS A 524 33.97 -43.16 3.47
N GLU A 525 32.96 -42.31 3.29
CA GLU A 525 32.81 -41.44 2.12
C GLU A 525 33.64 -40.14 2.20
N VAL A 526 34.45 -39.95 3.24
CA VAL A 526 35.34 -38.79 3.39
C VAL A 526 36.78 -39.27 3.36
N THR A 527 37.60 -38.66 2.51
CA THR A 527 39.01 -39.01 2.32
C THR A 527 39.91 -38.33 3.35
N ASN A 528 40.80 -39.10 3.97
CA ASN A 528 41.88 -38.61 4.81
C ASN A 528 42.94 -37.92 3.93
N PRO A 529 43.32 -36.64 4.19
CA PRO A 529 44.26 -35.89 3.36
C PRO A 529 45.72 -36.39 3.44
N VAL A 530 46.11 -37.09 4.51
CA VAL A 530 47.44 -37.70 4.65
C VAL A 530 47.53 -39.03 3.88
N THR A 531 46.57 -39.93 4.14
CA THR A 531 46.68 -41.33 3.71
C THR A 531 45.94 -41.66 2.41
N GLY A 532 45.10 -40.75 1.91
CA GLY A 532 44.25 -40.95 0.73
C GLY A 532 43.11 -41.95 0.93
N GLY A 533 43.10 -42.71 2.03
CA GLY A 533 42.06 -43.68 2.38
C GLY A 533 40.83 -43.04 3.05
N PRO A 534 39.81 -43.84 3.37
CA PRO A 534 38.65 -43.38 4.13
C PRO A 534 39.05 -42.95 5.55
N ILE A 535 38.41 -41.90 6.07
CA ILE A 535 38.53 -41.53 7.49
C ILE A 535 38.01 -42.68 8.37
N GLN A 536 38.72 -42.92 9.46
CA GLN A 536 38.31 -43.86 10.49
C GLN A 536 37.91 -43.09 11.76
N ILE A 537 36.79 -43.48 12.37
CA ILE A 537 36.31 -42.87 13.63
C ILE A 537 36.19 -43.95 14.71
N ARG A 538 36.38 -43.54 15.97
CA ARG A 538 35.91 -44.31 17.14
C ARG A 538 34.54 -43.77 17.52
N VAL A 539 33.65 -44.64 17.99
CA VAL A 539 32.30 -44.24 18.42
C VAL A 539 31.96 -44.97 19.72
N GLY A 540 31.53 -44.24 20.75
CA GLY A 540 31.19 -44.76 22.07
C GLY A 540 29.81 -44.31 22.53
N LEU A 541 28.98 -45.25 22.99
CA LEU A 541 27.62 -44.99 23.47
C LEU A 541 27.47 -45.40 24.94
N HIS A 542 26.77 -44.58 25.71
CA HIS A 542 26.32 -44.89 27.07
C HIS A 542 24.91 -44.35 27.33
N SER A 543 24.06 -45.13 28.02
CA SER A 543 22.76 -44.69 28.51
C SER A 543 22.76 -44.53 30.03
N GLY A 544 22.12 -43.47 30.52
CA GLY A 544 22.02 -43.10 31.93
C GLY A 544 21.43 -41.69 32.12
N PRO A 545 21.30 -41.21 33.37
CA PRO A 545 20.72 -39.90 33.67
C PRO A 545 21.66 -38.73 33.35
N VAL A 546 21.11 -37.57 32.99
CA VAL A 546 21.87 -36.31 32.78
C VAL A 546 21.09 -35.10 33.29
N LEU A 547 21.82 -34.06 33.71
CA LEU A 547 21.29 -32.71 33.91
C LEU A 547 21.61 -31.88 32.67
N ALA A 548 20.62 -31.19 32.09
CA ALA A 548 20.81 -30.40 30.87
C ALA A 548 20.15 -29.01 30.98
N GLY A 549 20.87 -27.96 30.57
CA GLY A 549 20.42 -26.58 30.74
C GLY A 549 21.22 -25.57 29.93
N VAL A 550 20.77 -24.31 29.94
CA VAL A 550 21.42 -23.22 29.21
C VAL A 550 22.52 -22.59 30.07
N VAL A 551 23.71 -22.43 29.50
CA VAL A 551 24.87 -21.79 30.14
C VAL A 551 25.32 -20.60 29.31
N GLY A 552 25.53 -19.46 29.97
CA GLY A 552 25.96 -18.20 29.36
C GLY A 552 24.79 -17.28 28.98
N GLU A 553 24.94 -15.99 29.26
CA GLU A 553 23.93 -14.96 28.98
C GLU A 553 24.09 -14.36 27.58
N LYS A 554 25.31 -13.92 27.22
CA LYS A 554 25.62 -13.31 25.92
C LYS A 554 25.76 -14.32 24.77
N MET A 555 26.08 -15.57 25.11
CA MET A 555 26.21 -16.69 24.17
C MET A 555 25.62 -17.94 24.83
N PRO A 556 24.28 -18.08 24.85
CA PRO A 556 23.60 -19.19 25.49
C PRO A 556 23.90 -20.50 24.77
N ARG A 557 24.44 -21.48 25.51
CA ARG A 557 24.74 -22.84 25.04
C ARG A 557 23.92 -23.86 25.81
N TYR A 558 23.32 -24.83 25.11
CA TYR A 558 22.61 -25.92 25.76
C TYR A 558 23.59 -27.05 26.11
N CYS A 559 24.00 -27.11 27.36
CA CYS A 559 25.05 -28.01 27.87
C CYS A 559 24.46 -29.19 28.65
N LEU A 560 25.15 -30.34 28.62
CA LEU A 560 24.81 -31.54 29.37
C LEU A 560 25.89 -31.84 30.41
N PHE A 561 25.46 -32.23 31.61
CA PHE A 561 26.30 -32.53 32.77
C PHE A 561 25.91 -33.87 33.40
N GLY A 562 26.90 -34.56 34.00
CA GLY A 562 26.70 -35.83 34.72
C GLY A 562 27.74 -36.89 34.38
N ASP A 563 27.86 -37.91 35.22
CA ASP A 563 28.82 -39.02 35.01
C ASP A 563 28.47 -39.90 33.79
N THR A 564 27.24 -39.82 33.29
CA THR A 564 26.82 -40.42 32.01
C THR A 564 27.64 -39.86 30.85
N VAL A 565 27.86 -38.54 30.79
CA VAL A 565 28.66 -37.88 29.74
C VAL A 565 30.13 -38.34 29.83
N ASN A 566 30.69 -38.35 31.04
CA ASN A 566 32.05 -38.85 31.31
C ASN A 566 32.23 -40.33 30.97
N THR A 567 31.19 -41.14 31.17
CA THR A 567 31.23 -42.58 30.86
C THR A 567 31.06 -42.84 29.36
N ALA A 568 30.23 -42.05 28.65
CA ALA A 568 30.12 -42.10 27.20
C ALA A 568 31.46 -41.76 26.50
N SER A 569 32.12 -40.68 26.93
CA SER A 569 33.47 -40.33 26.45
C SER A 569 34.47 -41.47 26.68
N ARG A 570 34.47 -42.10 27.87
CA ARG A 570 35.34 -43.27 28.13
C ARG A 570 35.01 -44.47 27.22
N MET A 571 33.77 -44.64 26.75
CA MET A 571 33.44 -45.67 25.76
C MET A 571 34.02 -45.34 24.39
N GLU A 572 34.07 -44.07 23.99
CA GLU A 572 34.76 -43.64 22.76
C GLU A 572 36.26 -43.94 22.87
N SER A 573 36.92 -43.46 23.95
CA SER A 573 38.40 -43.43 23.99
C SER A 573 39.03 -44.80 24.18
N HIS A 574 38.28 -45.78 24.70
CA HIS A 574 38.68 -47.19 24.71
C HIS A 574 38.19 -47.96 23.47
N GLY A 575 37.42 -47.34 22.57
CA GLY A 575 36.88 -47.94 21.36
C GLY A 575 37.98 -48.36 20.35
N LEU A 576 37.58 -49.14 19.35
CA LEU A 576 38.46 -49.55 18.25
C LEU A 576 38.10 -48.79 16.96
N PRO A 577 39.05 -48.49 16.07
CA PRO A 577 38.78 -47.85 14.79
C PRO A 577 37.65 -48.55 14.01
N ASN A 578 36.67 -47.76 13.57
CA ASN A 578 35.48 -48.21 12.85
C ASN A 578 34.60 -49.27 13.55
N LYS A 579 34.76 -49.49 14.88
CA LYS A 579 33.79 -50.24 15.71
C LYS A 579 33.05 -49.30 16.65
N ILE A 580 31.73 -49.50 16.76
CA ILE A 580 30.86 -48.78 17.69
C ILE A 580 30.86 -49.52 19.03
N HIS A 581 31.32 -48.87 20.10
CA HIS A 581 31.52 -49.45 21.42
C HIS A 581 30.38 -49.07 22.38
N LEU A 582 29.83 -50.06 23.09
CA LEU A 582 28.64 -49.95 23.93
C LEU A 582 28.94 -50.31 25.40
N SER A 583 28.39 -49.52 26.31
CA SER A 583 28.28 -49.88 27.73
C SER A 583 27.19 -50.93 27.99
N PRO A 584 27.20 -51.61 29.16
CA PRO A 584 26.14 -52.54 29.58
C PRO A 584 24.72 -51.96 29.50
N SER A 585 24.51 -50.70 29.90
CA SER A 585 23.18 -50.05 29.84
C SER A 585 22.62 -49.98 28.41
N VAL A 586 23.44 -49.60 27.42
CA VAL A 586 23.00 -49.56 26.01
C VAL A 586 22.75 -50.97 25.49
N TYR A 587 23.62 -51.94 25.81
CA TYR A 587 23.42 -53.34 25.44
C TYR A 587 22.08 -53.89 25.99
N HIS A 588 21.76 -53.64 27.27
CA HIS A 588 20.50 -54.07 27.87
C HIS A 588 19.26 -53.37 27.26
N ALA A 589 19.40 -52.12 26.79
CA ALA A 589 18.34 -51.41 26.07
C ALA A 589 18.14 -51.88 24.61
N LEU A 590 19.18 -52.45 23.98
CA LEU A 590 19.16 -52.87 22.57
C LEU A 590 18.98 -54.39 22.34
N ARG A 591 19.32 -55.25 23.31
CA ARG A 591 19.34 -56.72 23.14
C ARG A 591 18.07 -57.34 22.56
N ASN A 592 16.90 -56.82 22.90
CA ASN A 592 15.61 -57.34 22.42
C ASN A 592 15.13 -56.67 21.12
N LYS A 593 15.91 -55.73 20.56
CA LYS A 593 15.43 -54.80 19.53
C LYS A 593 15.88 -55.11 18.10
N GLY A 594 16.77 -56.09 17.89
CA GLY A 594 17.19 -56.56 16.56
C GLY A 594 18.59 -56.10 16.13
N PHE A 595 19.42 -55.66 17.06
CA PHE A 595 20.81 -55.26 16.82
C PHE A 595 21.76 -56.43 17.04
N GLN A 596 22.65 -56.69 16.07
CA GLN A 596 23.72 -57.68 16.21
C GLN A 596 24.89 -57.06 16.96
N MET A 597 25.19 -57.61 18.14
CA MET A 597 26.22 -57.12 19.07
C MET A 597 27.17 -58.26 19.44
N GLU A 598 28.44 -57.91 19.65
CA GLU A 598 29.58 -58.78 19.92
C GLU A 598 30.15 -58.44 21.30
N GLU A 599 30.47 -59.43 22.14
CA GLU A 599 31.08 -59.17 23.45
C GLU A 599 32.57 -58.88 23.30
N ARG A 600 33.06 -57.83 23.98
CA ARG A 600 34.49 -57.47 24.03
C ARG A 600 35.22 -58.13 25.20
N GLY A 601 34.50 -58.43 26.28
CA GLY A 601 35.05 -58.82 27.58
C GLY A 601 35.21 -57.63 28.54
N GLU A 602 35.85 -57.88 29.69
CA GLU A 602 36.10 -56.86 30.72
C GLU A 602 37.16 -55.84 30.29
N ILE A 603 36.88 -54.56 30.50
CA ILE A 603 37.85 -53.45 30.45
C ILE A 603 37.83 -52.67 31.76
N GLU A 604 38.98 -52.15 32.18
CA GLU A 604 39.09 -51.27 33.35
C GLU A 604 38.85 -49.81 32.96
N VAL A 605 37.79 -49.21 33.51
CA VAL A 605 37.31 -47.88 33.13
C VAL A 605 37.36 -46.96 34.34
N LYS A 606 38.25 -45.95 34.26
CA LYS A 606 38.77 -45.14 35.39
C LYS A 606 37.84 -44.93 36.60
N GLY A 607 36.66 -44.32 36.41
CA GLY A 607 35.73 -43.98 37.50
C GLY A 607 34.72 -45.07 37.86
N LYS A 608 34.84 -46.28 37.30
CA LYS A 608 33.84 -47.35 37.37
C LYS A 608 34.42 -48.74 37.72
N GLY A 609 35.74 -48.92 37.66
CA GLY A 609 36.39 -50.23 37.82
C GLY A 609 36.26 -51.09 36.56
N ARG A 610 36.23 -52.42 36.70
CA ARG A 610 36.04 -53.33 35.57
C ARG A 610 34.59 -53.33 35.10
N MET A 611 34.37 -53.31 33.79
CA MET A 611 33.07 -53.51 33.17
C MET A 611 33.21 -54.39 31.92
N CYS A 612 32.31 -55.37 31.76
CA CYS A 612 32.10 -55.99 30.46
C CYS A 612 31.52 -54.98 29.48
N THR A 613 31.96 -55.02 28.22
CA THR A 613 31.52 -54.10 27.16
C THR A 613 31.28 -54.82 25.85
N TYR A 614 30.61 -54.17 24.90
CA TYR A 614 30.13 -54.79 23.68
C TYR A 614 30.45 -53.92 22.46
N PHE A 615 30.57 -54.53 21.28
CA PHE A 615 30.60 -53.82 20.01
C PHE A 615 29.28 -54.00 19.26
N LEU A 616 28.73 -52.92 18.71
CA LEU A 616 27.63 -52.98 17.77
C LEU A 616 28.17 -53.23 16.35
N GLN A 617 27.65 -54.27 15.68
CA GLN A 617 28.04 -54.61 14.31
C GLN A 617 27.06 -54.07 13.27
N ARG A 618 25.75 -54.32 13.45
CA ARG A 618 24.68 -53.87 12.52
C ARG A 618 23.29 -53.98 13.13
N ASN A 619 22.32 -53.28 12.53
CA ASN A 619 20.89 -53.54 12.74
C ASN A 619 20.43 -54.62 11.73
N GLN A 620 19.55 -55.54 12.13
CA GLN A 620 18.97 -56.56 11.24
C GLN A 620 17.61 -56.16 10.66
N LYS A 621 16.98 -55.09 11.19
CA LYS A 621 15.62 -54.66 10.82
C LYS A 621 15.56 -53.47 9.86
N VAL A 622 16.68 -52.78 9.65
CA VAL A 622 16.76 -51.51 8.91
C VAL A 622 17.94 -51.57 7.95
N THR A 623 17.72 -51.20 6.69
CA THR A 623 18.74 -51.20 5.64
C THR A 623 19.72 -50.04 5.77
N GLU A 624 20.90 -50.15 5.17
CA GLU A 624 21.88 -49.06 5.16
C GLU A 624 21.34 -47.80 4.46
N SER A 625 20.48 -47.95 3.44
CA SER A 625 19.80 -46.85 2.76
C SER A 625 18.86 -46.08 3.68
N GLU A 626 18.03 -46.79 4.46
CA GLU A 626 17.13 -46.18 5.45
C GLU A 626 17.91 -45.52 6.59
N ILE A 627 19.01 -46.13 7.06
CA ILE A 627 19.91 -45.54 8.07
C ILE A 627 20.53 -44.23 7.55
N MET A 628 20.84 -44.13 6.26
CA MET A 628 21.35 -42.91 5.63
C MET A 628 20.25 -41.90 5.24
N GLY A 629 18.97 -42.21 5.48
CA GLY A 629 17.83 -41.36 5.12
C GLY A 629 17.55 -41.27 3.61
N LEU A 630 18.09 -42.19 2.82
CA LEU A 630 17.88 -42.25 1.38
C LEU A 630 16.57 -42.99 1.09
N LEU A 631 15.59 -42.26 0.54
CA LEU A 631 14.28 -42.82 0.18
C LEU A 631 14.42 -43.96 -0.82
N VAL A 632 14.11 -45.19 -0.38
CA VAL A 632 13.89 -46.32 -1.26
C VAL A 632 12.56 -46.10 -2.01
N PRO A 633 12.52 -46.13 -3.36
CA PRO A 633 11.27 -46.08 -4.10
C PRO A 633 10.51 -47.41 -3.92
N ASN A 634 9.61 -47.46 -2.94
CA ASN A 634 8.78 -48.64 -2.70
C ASN A 634 7.78 -48.83 -3.84
N ALA A 635 8.15 -49.68 -4.81
CA ALA A 635 7.31 -50.15 -5.89
C ALA A 635 6.26 -51.18 -5.37
N ASP A 636 5.32 -50.72 -4.54
CA ASP A 636 3.97 -51.28 -4.39
C ASP A 636 3.16 -50.48 -3.34
N SER A 637 2.21 -49.64 -3.78
CA SER A 637 1.15 -49.09 -2.90
C SER A 637 -0.04 -48.50 -3.66
N ASP A 638 -0.33 -48.99 -4.86
CA ASP A 638 -1.48 -48.53 -5.66
C ASP A 638 -2.81 -49.15 -5.15
N ARG A 639 -3.24 -48.75 -3.95
CA ARG A 639 -4.53 -49.16 -3.35
C ARG A 639 -5.09 -48.23 -2.26
N LYS A 640 -5.99 -47.34 -2.71
CA LYS A 640 -7.10 -46.69 -1.97
C LYS A 640 -6.77 -45.67 -0.88
N MET A 641 -7.29 -44.46 -1.09
CA MET A 641 -7.40 -43.39 -0.10
C MET A 641 -8.43 -43.74 1.00
N ASN A 642 -8.16 -43.34 2.25
CA ASN A 642 -8.99 -42.37 3.02
C ASN A 642 -8.66 -42.39 4.53
N HIS A 643 -8.00 -41.33 5.03
CA HIS A 643 -8.49 -40.40 6.07
C HIS A 643 -7.36 -39.65 6.81
N SER A 644 -7.75 -38.57 7.49
CA SER A 644 -6.95 -37.73 8.41
C SER A 644 -5.88 -36.82 7.78
N ALA A 645 -6.18 -35.51 7.77
CA ALA A 645 -5.28 -34.49 7.23
C ALA A 645 -4.13 -34.18 8.20
N ARG A 646 -2.89 -34.48 7.79
CA ARG A 646 -1.67 -33.96 8.47
C ARG A 646 -0.42 -33.84 7.57
N ALA A 647 -0.59 -33.85 6.25
CA ALA A 647 0.48 -34.03 5.26
C ALA A 647 0.85 -32.75 4.47
N SER A 648 0.72 -31.56 5.09
CA SER A 648 0.84 -30.26 4.38
C SER A 648 1.99 -29.36 4.86
N GLN A 649 2.98 -29.90 5.59
CA GLN A 649 4.08 -29.12 6.20
C GLN A 649 5.50 -29.69 5.96
N LEU A 650 5.66 -30.65 5.03
CA LEU A 650 6.96 -31.31 4.76
C LEU A 650 7.58 -30.96 3.40
N LEU A 651 7.07 -29.93 2.72
CA LEU A 651 7.62 -29.43 1.45
C LEU A 651 7.87 -27.91 1.53
N HIS A 652 8.96 -27.50 2.20
CA HIS A 652 9.75 -26.29 1.89
C HIS A 652 11.05 -26.25 2.71
N TYR A 653 12.07 -27.01 2.28
CA TYR A 653 13.45 -26.83 2.78
C TYR A 653 14.46 -27.14 1.67
N ARG A 654 14.53 -26.27 0.66
CA ARG A 654 15.64 -26.24 -0.31
C ARG A 654 16.80 -25.45 0.30
N PRO A 655 17.99 -26.03 0.52
CA PRO A 655 19.21 -25.25 0.74
C PRO A 655 19.52 -24.46 -0.54
N ALA A 656 19.89 -23.18 -0.42
CA ALA A 656 20.27 -22.37 -1.56
C ALA A 656 21.65 -22.83 -2.10
N LEU A 657 21.64 -23.60 -3.20
CA LEU A 657 22.84 -24.23 -3.77
C LEU A 657 23.12 -23.87 -5.24
N GLU A 658 22.27 -23.05 -5.86
CA GLU A 658 22.37 -22.68 -7.29
C GLU A 658 23.06 -21.33 -7.54
N ALA A 659 23.51 -20.63 -6.49
CA ALA A 659 24.15 -19.31 -6.60
C ALA A 659 25.65 -19.35 -6.92
N THR A 660 26.35 -20.47 -6.68
CA THR A 660 27.83 -20.54 -6.68
C THR A 660 28.46 -21.10 -7.96
N GLN A 661 27.67 -21.54 -8.95
CA GLN A 661 28.18 -22.06 -10.23
C GLN A 661 28.29 -21.04 -11.38
N ARG A 662 28.15 -19.73 -11.11
CA ARG A 662 28.26 -18.65 -12.12
C ARG A 662 29.39 -17.63 -11.89
N LEU A 663 30.41 -17.97 -11.11
CA LEU A 663 31.63 -17.16 -10.92
C LEU A 663 32.92 -17.98 -11.11
N GLN A 664 33.07 -18.62 -12.27
CA GLN A 664 34.35 -19.16 -12.76
C GLN A 664 34.63 -18.76 -14.22
N LYS A 665 34.71 -17.44 -14.44
CA LYS A 665 35.61 -16.84 -15.42
C LYS A 665 36.31 -15.69 -14.71
N GLY A 666 37.63 -15.69 -14.71
CA GLY A 666 38.44 -14.77 -13.91
C GLY A 666 38.85 -13.52 -14.68
N ASP A 667 39.20 -12.49 -13.93
CA ASP A 667 40.09 -11.41 -14.35
C ASP A 667 40.98 -11.03 -13.14
N ASN A 668 42.22 -10.63 -13.42
CA ASN A 668 43.23 -10.34 -12.38
C ASN A 668 43.15 -8.88 -11.91
N PHE A 669 42.83 -8.64 -10.63
CA PHE A 669 43.15 -7.38 -9.95
C PHE A 669 43.68 -7.63 -8.52
N PRO A 670 44.56 -6.76 -7.99
CA PRO A 670 45.49 -7.12 -6.93
C PRO A 670 44.91 -7.05 -5.51
N MET A 671 45.41 -7.92 -4.63
CA MET A 671 45.19 -7.84 -3.18
C MET A 671 45.78 -6.55 -2.58
N VAL A 672 44.97 -5.78 -1.87
CA VAL A 672 45.41 -4.76 -0.92
C VAL A 672 45.13 -5.28 0.50
N PRO A 673 46.13 -5.43 1.39
CA PRO A 673 45.92 -6.02 2.70
C PRO A 673 45.24 -5.05 3.67
N MET A 674 44.14 -5.49 4.28
CA MET A 674 43.60 -4.81 5.47
C MET A 674 44.59 -4.93 6.62
N LYS A 675 44.92 -3.79 7.24
CA LYS A 675 45.63 -3.73 8.53
C LYS A 675 44.66 -3.29 9.61
N TYR A 676 44.68 -3.99 10.74
CA TYR A 676 44.14 -3.48 11.99
C TYR A 676 45.03 -2.32 12.48
N GLY A 677 44.43 -1.33 13.14
CA GLY A 677 45.13 -0.15 13.63
C GLY A 677 44.63 0.27 15.00
N ASP A 678 45.51 0.16 16.00
CA ASP A 678 45.37 0.82 17.29
C ASP A 678 45.69 2.32 17.16
N SER A 679 45.30 3.10 18.16
CA SER A 679 45.34 4.57 18.20
C SER A 679 46.50 5.10 19.08
N PRO A 680 46.67 6.42 19.25
CA PRO A 680 46.80 7.47 18.21
C PRO A 680 48.09 8.30 18.41
N THR A 681 48.47 9.17 17.47
CA THR A 681 49.50 10.21 17.72
C THR A 681 49.34 11.43 16.79
N GLU A 682 49.74 12.62 17.24
CA GLU A 682 49.56 13.90 16.55
C GLU A 682 50.64 14.23 15.50
N SER A 683 50.28 15.00 14.46
CA SER A 683 51.08 16.10 13.91
C SER A 683 50.26 16.92 12.90
N LYS A 684 50.71 18.15 12.58
CA LYS A 684 49.95 19.14 11.75
C LYS A 684 50.58 19.37 10.36
N PRO A 685 49.80 19.87 9.37
CA PRO A 685 50.17 19.88 7.95
C PRO A 685 50.75 21.23 7.46
N PRO A 686 51.19 21.27 6.19
CA PRO A 686 51.17 22.54 5.44
C PRO A 686 50.63 22.44 3.99
N THR A 687 49.70 23.36 3.69
CA THR A 687 49.58 24.15 2.42
C THR A 687 49.27 23.51 1.05
N ARG A 688 48.78 24.25 0.02
CA ARG A 688 47.86 25.44 -0.09
C ARG A 688 47.77 25.88 -1.57
N PHE A 689 46.57 26.02 -2.15
CA PHE A 689 46.19 26.93 -3.26
C PHE A 689 44.64 27.01 -3.22
N THR A 690 43.98 28.09 -2.75
CA THR A 690 43.66 29.42 -3.38
C THR A 690 42.80 29.30 -4.65
N GLU A 691 41.75 30.08 -4.93
CA GLU A 691 40.97 31.19 -4.27
C GLU A 691 39.74 31.47 -5.21
N PRO A 692 38.86 32.49 -5.03
CA PRO A 692 38.47 33.34 -3.88
C PRO A 692 37.02 33.00 -3.39
N GLU A 693 36.55 33.28 -2.17
CA GLU A 693 36.47 34.50 -1.33
C GLU A 693 35.42 35.56 -1.73
N HIS A 694 34.29 35.57 -0.99
CA HIS A 694 33.62 36.70 -0.29
C HIS A 694 32.12 36.36 -0.03
N SER A 695 31.50 36.69 1.12
CA SER A 695 32.00 37.21 2.40
C SER A 695 31.10 36.75 3.58
N ILE A 696 31.61 36.85 4.82
CA ILE A 696 31.09 36.21 6.05
C ILE A 696 30.30 37.20 6.92
N ILE A 697 29.26 36.73 7.66
CA ILE A 697 28.84 37.15 9.03
C ILE A 697 27.56 36.35 9.43
N THR A 698 27.33 35.77 10.61
CA THR A 698 28.17 35.20 11.70
C THR A 698 27.31 34.23 12.54
N GLY A 699 27.90 33.19 13.15
CA GLY A 699 27.27 32.42 14.24
C GLY A 699 27.72 30.95 14.27
N LYS A 700 28.40 30.52 15.34
CA LYS A 700 28.88 29.12 15.49
C LYS A 700 28.02 28.34 16.50
N PRO A 701 27.72 27.05 16.25
CA PRO A 701 27.21 26.13 17.26
C PRO A 701 28.34 25.40 18.02
N ARG A 702 28.03 24.92 19.23
CA ARG A 702 28.64 23.79 19.98
C ARG A 702 27.59 23.30 21.00
N ASP A 703 27.25 22.02 21.05
CA ASP A 703 27.95 20.90 21.73
C ASP A 703 27.86 21.03 23.28
N SER A 704 27.46 20.03 24.08
CA SER A 704 26.90 18.67 23.84
C SER A 704 26.38 18.05 25.17
N GLU A 705 25.76 16.86 25.12
CA GLU A 705 25.47 15.93 26.26
C GLU A 705 24.40 16.35 27.32
N SER A 706 23.77 15.45 28.09
CA SER A 706 23.27 14.07 27.80
C SER A 706 22.25 13.61 28.88
N TYR A 707 21.47 12.56 28.58
CA TYR A 707 20.66 11.70 29.49
C TYR A 707 19.60 12.30 30.46
N GLY A 708 18.42 11.65 30.50
CA GLY A 708 17.35 11.97 31.45
C GLY A 708 16.03 11.20 31.17
N SER A 709 16.00 9.90 31.48
CA SER A 709 14.81 9.04 31.28
C SER A 709 13.88 9.06 32.50
N LEU A 710 12.58 9.30 32.30
CA LEU A 710 11.50 8.93 33.24
C LEU A 710 10.15 8.75 32.49
N TYR A 711 9.75 7.50 32.23
CA TYR A 711 8.35 7.08 32.05
C TYR A 711 8.24 5.55 32.20
N SER A 712 7.98 5.10 33.43
CA SER A 712 7.80 3.71 33.91
C SER A 712 7.83 3.75 35.46
N GLU A 713 7.07 2.99 36.26
CA GLU A 713 5.79 2.30 36.06
C GLU A 713 4.68 3.08 36.87
N ASP A 714 3.70 2.61 37.68
CA ASP A 714 3.20 1.29 38.14
C ASP A 714 1.72 1.40 38.62
N GLU A 715 1.07 0.28 38.95
CA GLU A 715 -0.36 0.16 39.35
C GLU A 715 -0.62 0.33 40.88
N PRO A 716 -1.89 0.33 41.37
CA PRO A 716 -2.22 0.72 42.74
C PRO A 716 -2.09 -0.41 43.78
N SER A 717 -2.01 -0.03 45.06
CA SER A 717 -2.11 -0.95 46.20
C SER A 717 -3.06 -0.43 47.28
N GLU A 718 -3.93 -1.30 47.79
CA GLU A 718 -4.75 -1.06 48.99
C GLU A 718 -3.99 -1.52 50.26
N LEU A 719 -4.25 -0.88 51.40
CA LEU A 719 -4.72 -1.51 52.67
C LEU A 719 -4.34 -0.69 53.93
N THR A 720 -5.36 -0.10 54.57
CA THR A 720 -5.42 0.21 56.03
C THR A 720 -4.39 1.25 56.59
N LYS A 721 -4.62 1.94 57.73
CA LYS A 721 -5.59 1.78 58.83
C LYS A 721 -5.76 3.10 59.63
N ASP A 722 -6.85 3.21 60.40
CA ASP A 722 -7.09 4.07 61.58
C ASP A 722 -6.89 5.61 61.49
N GLY A 723 -7.80 6.42 62.07
CA GLY A 723 -7.58 7.88 62.17
C GLY A 723 -8.76 8.86 62.35
N THR A 724 -9.95 8.42 62.78
CA THR A 724 -11.06 9.35 63.13
C THR A 724 -10.87 9.98 64.53
N PRO A 725 -11.65 11.00 64.98
CA PRO A 725 -12.69 11.80 64.31
C PRO A 725 -12.53 13.34 64.50
N ASN A 726 -13.42 14.16 63.89
CA ASN A 726 -14.39 14.99 64.66
C ASN A 726 -15.33 15.87 63.78
N LYS A 727 -16.58 15.97 64.26
CA LYS A 727 -17.52 17.13 64.24
C LYS A 727 -17.81 17.84 62.90
N THR A 728 -18.98 17.67 62.25
CA THR A 728 -20.41 17.90 62.61
C THR A 728 -20.96 19.28 62.23
N GLU A 729 -22.27 19.28 61.95
CA GLU A 729 -23.19 20.42 61.66
C GLU A 729 -23.23 20.87 60.18
N ASN A 730 -24.35 20.71 59.46
CA ASN A 730 -25.69 21.32 59.59
C ASN A 730 -25.75 22.84 59.30
N LYS A 731 -26.07 23.22 58.06
CA LYS A 731 -27.36 23.88 57.69
C LYS A 731 -27.42 24.34 56.22
N LYS A 732 -28.55 24.03 55.56
CA LYS A 732 -29.21 24.88 54.53
C LYS A 732 -30.01 25.97 55.29
N PRO A 733 -30.28 27.19 54.75
CA PRO A 733 -31.28 27.35 53.67
C PRO A 733 -31.12 28.55 52.69
N SER A 734 -31.99 28.57 51.67
CA SER A 734 -32.61 29.75 50.98
C SER A 734 -31.79 31.07 50.89
N ALA A 735 -31.40 31.59 49.73
CA ALA A 735 -32.18 32.21 48.62
C ALA A 735 -31.33 33.42 48.11
N ASP A 736 -31.58 34.14 47.01
CA ASP A 736 -32.80 34.31 46.19
C ASP A 736 -32.48 34.57 44.69
N LYS A 737 -33.52 34.48 43.84
CA LYS A 737 -33.65 34.86 42.42
C LYS A 737 -32.47 35.57 41.71
N ARG A 738 -32.09 35.05 40.53
CA ARG A 738 -32.56 35.63 39.23
C ARG A 738 -32.22 34.74 38.03
N SER A 739 -33.16 34.67 37.08
CA SER A 739 -32.93 34.08 35.76
C SER A 739 -32.34 35.10 34.78
N LYS A 740 -31.48 34.63 33.87
CA LYS A 740 -31.26 35.22 32.53
C LYS A 740 -30.37 34.30 31.68
N HIS A 741 -30.93 33.69 30.63
CA HIS A 741 -30.14 33.29 29.47
C HIS A 741 -29.72 34.56 28.73
N VAL A 742 -28.43 34.71 28.47
CA VAL A 742 -27.87 35.78 27.63
C VAL A 742 -26.74 35.16 26.81
N HIS A 743 -26.87 35.24 25.47
CA HIS A 743 -25.79 34.95 24.51
C HIS A 743 -24.55 35.83 24.74
N THR A 744 -23.50 35.62 23.94
CA THR A 744 -22.25 36.39 23.79
C THR A 744 -21.04 35.81 24.55
N ARG A 745 -19.79 35.91 24.04
CA ARG A 745 -19.30 36.65 22.85
C ARG A 745 -17.98 36.07 22.30
N PHE A 746 -17.65 36.50 21.08
CA PHE A 746 -16.31 36.55 20.48
C PHE A 746 -15.43 35.29 20.50
N CYS A 747 -15.37 34.62 19.34
CA CYS A 747 -14.08 34.49 18.67
C CYS A 747 -13.97 35.60 17.62
N LEU A 748 -12.81 36.27 17.59
CA LEU A 748 -12.35 37.14 16.51
C LEU A 748 -11.12 36.44 15.93
N LEU A 749 -10.96 36.44 14.60
CA LEU A 749 -9.95 35.66 13.86
C LEU A 749 -10.24 34.14 13.97
N PHE A 750 -10.52 33.40 12.90
CA PHE A 750 -10.31 33.64 11.47
C PHE A 750 -11.59 33.55 10.64
#